data_AF-A0A915MRQ1-F1
#
_entry.id   AF-A0A915MRQ1-F1
#
_cell.length_a   1.000
_cell.length_b   1.000
_cell.length_c   1.000
_cell.angle_alpha   90.00
_cell.angle_beta   90.00
_cell.angle_gamma   90.00
#
_symmetry.space_group_name_H-M   'P 1'
#
loop_
_entity.id
_entity.type
_entity.pdbx_description
1 polymer ?
#
loop_
_entity_poly.entity_id
_entity_poly.type
_entity_poly.pdbx_seq_one_letter_code
_entity_poly.pdbx_strand_id
1 'polypeptide(L)'
;QRAEEEGRKLPPFDHHSVCRSYLQGCCPRELLSDTRLESMMSCRKMHEPAHKGEYNKAQEKRDLFYDVEAYEELEDAICIVDQEIRRLQDKVKRDAENNLDLTEQHRTQKIFEVNEQIGVALVQIEALGNEGRINESVELSRKVDELKKRKRELDTEMKGVYPAMLQRLRVCETCSAQLNVMDHETRLQDHYGGKMHLGMVQIREKYAEMKLFNFKNSIDERRTLKKLAEEKERSERRSQRGRSRSRERKRSRSREKKSHRSRSRSKSKSRSHKERRRSRSRERKSSRRDSSRERFPPSLIFVSMKIFDFKVMAAEQGQLRSRRSVVRPTEYLSSEFNDELISENEQKKIPYQLLVCFLNPIDASYVWSAWFLSLVICIRDVGFIIWTCCLAYLKMPDVKPANQYEHFSEMRARQFLNQIANLGPRPSGSEALEIHAFRIITEKINSLKEVVKRNDVNRIEMDIQRPTGCYDLKFLSVFTLCYHKVTNIVARIGPKKGPTDFSILINCHFDTLPDTPGATDNAVSCAIMMEILEVFAHLNEPLEHDILFLFNGAEENFLQASHGFIVNHPWRHSLRAFINLEGCGSGGRELLFQTGPGESWLIKTYLDNAPHPHCNVLGQEIFQLGIIPSDTDFRIFRDYGKISGFDIAYIRNGWVYHTEFDRPELIDIGAIQRSGDNILALSRALIRSPYLKQPANFNEGTKWVFLDVVGLFTIFYEMKLALIFNYTVLVLVLIRIYLHLFRNGDYSINVLLRASMNQFMAFGAMLFTGICLVLIISLLNMTMSWYSMPELDMAMKFEKAHFDSTIIFWSFVLFILTWIHSASSYLFMFHVLFPLIRDPLLSISKIFGFIKVITPKSLFWAQSICLTPLIILISTYTQLLFDFFVPVMGRFGNTINPEIFIMSFSLLVSLTFVLFTNNLIYVSRRLGFMVKCMIAVSLFCFLIISTTNVGVPYKYSKESPRLRRVIALHAKKSVFKFDGNLLNSETGLFVQALDYRGADDLPEHTFLQGVGKPDCSNTTDEYCQMPYYTAIHQLFPPDRSRWVPLPTEPPITRPLNVKLLERKFLSNNMLNLTIAIFGGADKASLHITPLDGFQMKNWSLTAFNPKTYSNRPHATYFVFMTYGYEAPKERIIWILLEKNEGKKLTLTDVGKEPALELAVATHYVHGANQNSDTLHQLRSLIANRREKPHAGVGFWRWGITLTAGVSEIVVHSF
;
A
#
# COMPACT_ATOMS: atom_id res chain seq x y z
N GLN A 1 -28.98 -38.39 54.08
CA GLN A 1 -28.36 -38.11 55.39
C GLN A 1 -28.94 -36.81 55.93
N ARG A 2 -28.22 -35.68 56.04
CA ARG A 2 -28.69 -34.49 56.79
C ARG A 2 -30.15 -34.04 56.57
N ALA A 3 -30.64 -33.96 55.33
CA ALA A 3 -32.04 -33.58 55.05
C ALA A 3 -33.09 -34.66 55.41
N GLU A 4 -32.70 -35.94 55.41
CA GLU A 4 -33.52 -37.08 55.85
C GLU A 4 -33.53 -37.19 57.37
N GLU A 5 -32.40 -36.91 58.03
CA GLU A 5 -32.29 -36.77 59.50
C GLU A 5 -33.18 -35.64 60.03
N GLU A 6 -33.35 -34.56 59.25
CA GLU A 6 -34.28 -33.46 59.54
C GLU A 6 -35.73 -33.70 59.06
N GLY A 7 -36.04 -34.89 58.52
CA GLY A 7 -37.39 -35.27 58.09
C GLY A 7 -37.97 -34.49 56.90
N ARG A 8 -37.15 -33.72 56.17
CA ARG A 8 -37.62 -32.85 55.08
C ARG A 8 -37.74 -33.64 53.77
N LYS A 9 -38.96 -33.81 53.25
CA LYS A 9 -39.18 -34.36 51.90
C LYS A 9 -38.83 -33.33 50.82
N LEU A 10 -37.56 -33.33 50.41
CA LEU A 10 -37.08 -32.60 49.24
C LEU A 10 -37.75 -33.12 47.95
N PRO A 11 -38.08 -32.27 46.97
CA PRO A 11 -38.45 -32.71 45.63
C PRO A 11 -37.21 -33.14 44.82
N PRO A 12 -37.34 -33.96 43.77
CA PRO A 12 -36.20 -34.43 42.98
C PRO A 12 -35.43 -33.29 42.30
N PHE A 13 -34.15 -33.53 41.98
CA PHE A 13 -33.24 -32.53 41.40
C PHE A 13 -33.70 -31.92 40.06
N ASP A 14 -34.56 -32.61 39.30
CA ASP A 14 -35.10 -32.15 38.01
C ASP A 14 -36.29 -31.19 38.15
N HIS A 15 -36.85 -31.07 39.36
CA HIS A 15 -38.03 -30.29 39.64
C HIS A 15 -37.78 -28.79 39.42
N HIS A 16 -38.77 -28.10 38.83
CA HIS A 16 -38.67 -26.70 38.38
C HIS A 16 -38.33 -25.66 39.47
N SER A 17 -38.43 -26.04 40.75
CA SER A 17 -38.04 -25.21 41.89
C SER A 17 -36.56 -25.33 42.28
N VAL A 18 -35.77 -26.18 41.62
CA VAL A 18 -34.33 -26.41 41.87
C VAL A 18 -33.47 -25.55 40.93
N CYS A 19 -32.37 -24.98 41.42
CA CYS A 19 -31.52 -24.10 40.61
C CYS A 19 -30.54 -24.89 39.73
N ARG A 20 -30.64 -24.78 38.41
CA ARG A 20 -29.79 -25.55 37.47
C ARG A 20 -28.35 -25.03 37.41
N SER A 21 -28.17 -23.70 37.45
CA SER A 21 -26.87 -23.04 37.56
C SER A 21 -26.17 -23.33 38.90
N TYR A 22 -26.91 -23.67 39.96
CA TYR A 22 -26.35 -24.14 41.24
C TYR A 22 -25.80 -25.57 41.13
N LEU A 23 -26.52 -26.45 40.44
CA LEU A 23 -26.05 -27.82 40.13
C LEU A 23 -24.74 -27.76 39.33
N GLN A 24 -24.63 -26.83 38.37
CA GLN A 24 -23.39 -26.52 37.64
C GLN A 24 -22.34 -25.72 38.47
N GLY A 25 -22.69 -25.21 39.65
CA GLY A 25 -21.76 -24.53 40.57
C GLY A 25 -21.41 -23.08 40.20
N CYS A 26 -22.21 -22.42 39.38
CA CYS A 26 -21.95 -21.08 38.86
C CYS A 26 -23.14 -20.12 39.05
N CYS A 27 -24.02 -20.35 40.04
CA CYS A 27 -25.21 -19.52 40.20
C CYS A 27 -24.86 -18.08 40.66
N PRO A 28 -25.19 -17.03 39.88
CA PRO A 28 -24.77 -15.67 40.20
C PRO A 28 -25.23 -15.15 41.57
N ARG A 29 -26.39 -15.62 42.08
CA ARG A 29 -26.91 -15.19 43.39
C ARG A 29 -26.17 -15.81 44.58
N GLU A 30 -25.59 -17.00 44.42
CA GLU A 30 -24.80 -17.64 45.49
C GLU A 30 -23.41 -16.99 45.59
N LEU A 31 -22.71 -16.89 44.46
CA LEU A 31 -21.37 -16.28 44.38
C LEU A 31 -21.37 -14.81 44.85
N LEU A 32 -22.50 -14.12 44.69
CA LEU A 32 -22.69 -12.72 45.11
C LEU A 32 -23.64 -12.56 46.31
N SER A 33 -23.89 -13.61 47.11
CA SER A 33 -24.77 -13.48 48.29
C SER A 33 -24.21 -12.46 49.29
N ASP A 34 -25.09 -11.78 50.02
CA ASP A 34 -24.73 -10.77 51.03
C ASP A 34 -24.02 -9.52 50.44
N THR A 35 -24.04 -9.36 49.10
CA THR A 35 -23.48 -8.19 48.41
C THR A 35 -24.57 -7.29 47.84
N ARG A 36 -24.21 -6.03 47.51
CA ARG A 36 -25.13 -5.08 46.83
C ARG A 36 -25.74 -5.66 45.55
N LEU A 37 -24.97 -6.49 44.82
CA LEU A 37 -25.38 -7.08 43.55
C LEU A 37 -26.39 -8.23 43.72
N GLU A 38 -26.52 -8.84 44.90
CA GLU A 38 -27.50 -9.92 45.12
C GLU A 38 -28.93 -9.46 44.79
N SER A 39 -29.26 -8.22 45.14
CA SER A 39 -30.55 -7.58 44.86
C SER A 39 -30.89 -7.48 43.35
N MET A 40 -29.89 -7.59 42.48
CA MET A 40 -30.03 -7.56 41.02
C MET A 40 -30.08 -8.96 40.39
N MET A 41 -29.72 -10.02 41.14
CA MET A 41 -29.59 -11.40 40.64
C MET A 41 -30.81 -12.26 41.03
N SER A 42 -31.69 -12.52 40.07
CA SER A 42 -33.07 -12.99 40.29
C SER A 42 -33.26 -14.50 40.52
N CYS A 43 -32.36 -15.18 41.25
CA CYS A 43 -32.59 -16.58 41.63
C CYS A 43 -33.51 -16.73 42.86
N ARG A 44 -34.65 -17.43 42.70
CA ARG A 44 -35.56 -17.86 43.79
C ARG A 44 -35.75 -19.39 43.84
N LYS A 45 -34.87 -20.13 43.18
CA LYS A 45 -34.84 -21.60 43.11
C LYS A 45 -34.00 -22.12 44.29
N MET A 46 -34.20 -23.38 44.70
CA MET A 46 -33.53 -23.99 45.84
C MET A 46 -32.09 -24.41 45.51
N HIS A 47 -31.19 -24.24 46.48
CA HIS A 47 -29.74 -24.44 46.39
C HIS A 47 -29.32 -25.49 47.44
N GLU A 48 -29.78 -26.73 47.29
CA GLU A 48 -29.59 -27.78 48.29
C GLU A 48 -28.48 -28.76 47.84
N PRO A 49 -27.38 -28.95 48.61
CA PRO A 49 -26.22 -29.73 48.16
C PRO A 49 -26.52 -31.17 47.74
N ALA A 50 -27.54 -31.80 48.36
CA ALA A 50 -27.98 -33.15 48.02
C ALA A 50 -28.38 -33.28 46.54
N HIS A 51 -29.06 -32.26 45.99
CA HIS A 51 -29.53 -32.27 44.59
C HIS A 51 -28.36 -32.26 43.61
N LYS A 52 -27.21 -31.67 43.98
CA LYS A 52 -25.99 -31.64 43.17
C LYS A 52 -25.33 -33.02 43.08
N GLY A 53 -25.36 -33.78 44.19
CA GLY A 53 -24.92 -35.18 44.21
C GLY A 53 -25.79 -36.11 43.38
N GLU A 54 -27.12 -35.89 43.34
CA GLU A 54 -28.02 -36.62 42.45
C GLU A 54 -27.86 -36.22 40.98
N TYR A 55 -27.76 -34.92 40.70
CA TYR A 55 -27.58 -34.38 39.35
C TYR A 55 -26.35 -34.97 38.65
N ASN A 56 -25.19 -35.03 39.32
CA ASN A 56 -23.97 -35.59 38.74
C ASN A 56 -24.17 -37.07 38.32
N LYS A 57 -24.78 -37.89 39.20
CA LYS A 57 -25.12 -39.30 38.93
C LYS A 57 -26.18 -39.51 37.85
N ALA A 58 -26.97 -38.48 37.54
CA ALA A 58 -27.93 -38.48 36.44
C ALA A 58 -27.27 -38.05 35.12
N GLN A 59 -26.43 -37.00 35.16
CA GLN A 59 -25.67 -36.48 34.03
C GLN A 59 -24.70 -37.55 33.45
N GLU A 60 -24.11 -38.40 34.31
CA GLU A 60 -23.33 -39.58 33.91
C GLU A 60 -24.11 -40.59 33.03
N LYS A 61 -25.45 -40.64 33.16
CA LYS A 61 -26.31 -41.63 32.48
C LYS A 61 -27.02 -41.05 31.26
N ARG A 62 -27.27 -39.74 31.24
CA ARG A 62 -27.92 -39.01 30.16
C ARG A 62 -27.61 -37.52 30.30
N ASP A 63 -27.24 -36.86 29.21
CA ASP A 63 -27.12 -35.41 29.21
C ASP A 63 -28.49 -34.72 29.41
N LEU A 64 -28.53 -33.77 30.34
CA LEU A 64 -29.72 -33.01 30.74
C LEU A 64 -29.75 -31.59 30.16
N PHE A 65 -28.68 -31.14 29.48
CA PHE A 65 -28.57 -29.82 28.86
C PHE A 65 -28.81 -28.63 29.84
N TYR A 66 -28.30 -28.77 31.07
CA TYR A 66 -28.37 -27.73 32.12
C TYR A 66 -27.23 -26.72 32.03
N ASP A 67 -26.14 -27.09 31.37
CA ASP A 67 -25.04 -26.23 30.92
C ASP A 67 -25.53 -25.06 30.04
N VAL A 68 -26.44 -25.33 29.10
CA VAL A 68 -27.03 -24.31 28.21
C VAL A 68 -27.81 -23.25 29.01
N GLU A 69 -28.56 -23.66 30.03
CA GLU A 69 -29.30 -22.72 30.89
C GLU A 69 -28.37 -21.95 31.83
N ALA A 70 -27.30 -22.58 32.31
CA ALA A 70 -26.29 -21.93 33.12
C ALA A 70 -25.52 -20.84 32.33
N TYR A 71 -25.17 -21.11 31.07
CA TYR A 71 -24.57 -20.11 30.17
C TYR A 71 -25.49 -18.90 29.95
N GLU A 72 -26.80 -19.13 29.79
CA GLU A 72 -27.80 -18.06 29.60
C GLU A 72 -28.00 -17.23 30.89
N GLU A 73 -28.13 -17.87 32.07
CA GLU A 73 -28.22 -17.16 33.35
C GLU A 73 -26.93 -16.37 33.69
N LEU A 74 -25.74 -16.85 33.29
CA LEU A 74 -24.47 -16.13 33.41
C LEU A 74 -24.38 -14.91 32.47
N GLU A 75 -24.82 -15.05 31.21
CA GLU A 75 -24.74 -13.96 30.22
C GLU A 75 -25.65 -12.78 30.60
N ASP A 76 -26.86 -13.06 31.09
CA ASP A 76 -27.78 -12.02 31.57
C ASP A 76 -27.26 -11.33 32.84
N ALA A 77 -26.65 -12.08 33.78
CA ALA A 77 -26.02 -11.51 34.97
C ALA A 77 -24.90 -10.50 34.60
N ILE A 78 -24.03 -10.86 33.65
CA ILE A 78 -22.99 -9.96 33.13
C ILE A 78 -23.61 -8.75 32.42
N CYS A 79 -24.65 -8.97 31.59
CA CYS A 79 -25.35 -7.90 30.88
C CYS A 79 -26.03 -6.89 31.81
N ILE A 80 -26.47 -7.30 33.01
CA ILE A 80 -27.05 -6.43 34.04
C ILE A 80 -25.94 -5.59 34.70
N VAL A 81 -24.84 -6.21 35.16
CA VAL A 81 -23.74 -5.47 35.82
C VAL A 81 -23.07 -4.50 34.85
N ASP A 82 -22.85 -4.91 33.60
CA ASP A 82 -22.30 -4.05 32.53
C ASP A 82 -23.27 -2.93 32.11
N GLN A 83 -24.55 -2.97 32.46
CA GLN A 83 -25.47 -1.83 32.28
C GLN A 83 -25.28 -0.78 33.38
N GLU A 84 -25.12 -1.23 34.63
CA GLU A 84 -24.97 -0.32 35.76
C GLU A 84 -23.58 0.32 35.81
N ILE A 85 -22.51 -0.41 35.43
CA ILE A 85 -21.17 0.16 35.23
C ILE A 85 -21.22 1.37 34.28
N ARG A 86 -21.81 1.21 33.09
CA ARG A 86 -21.93 2.29 32.10
C ARG A 86 -22.76 3.47 32.60
N ARG A 87 -23.87 3.23 33.31
CA ARG A 87 -24.67 4.32 33.94
C ARG A 87 -23.87 5.11 34.97
N LEU A 88 -23.08 4.43 35.79
CA LEU A 88 -22.25 5.06 36.83
C LEU A 88 -21.06 5.79 36.20
N GLN A 89 -20.43 5.24 35.15
CA GLN A 89 -19.39 5.90 34.35
C GLN A 89 -19.95 7.15 33.66
N ASP A 90 -21.10 7.06 32.99
CA ASP A 90 -21.81 8.19 32.38
C ASP A 90 -22.19 9.26 33.41
N LYS A 91 -22.45 8.88 34.67
CA LYS A 91 -22.70 9.85 35.75
C LYS A 91 -21.40 10.54 36.16
N VAL A 92 -20.38 9.78 36.56
CA VAL A 92 -19.06 10.29 36.95
C VAL A 92 -18.46 11.21 35.89
N LYS A 93 -18.61 10.87 34.60
CA LYS A 93 -18.11 11.69 33.50
C LYS A 93 -18.80 13.06 33.44
N ARG A 94 -20.13 13.12 33.54
CA ARG A 94 -20.87 14.39 33.56
C ARG A 94 -20.64 15.20 34.83
N ASP A 95 -20.42 14.53 35.96
CA ASP A 95 -20.04 15.20 37.21
C ASP A 95 -18.63 15.84 37.06
N ALA A 96 -17.73 15.27 36.25
CA ALA A 96 -16.40 15.80 35.93
C ALA A 96 -16.36 16.85 34.79
N GLU A 97 -17.28 16.78 33.82
CA GLU A 97 -17.33 17.70 32.66
C GLU A 97 -17.57 19.19 33.04
N ASN A 98 -17.90 19.48 34.30
CA ASN A 98 -18.09 20.86 34.82
C ASN A 98 -16.80 21.58 35.27
N ASN A 99 -15.63 20.93 35.30
CA ASN A 99 -14.35 21.57 35.59
C ASN A 99 -13.28 21.15 34.56
N LEU A 100 -12.72 22.12 33.85
CA LEU A 100 -11.93 21.90 32.63
C LEU A 100 -10.42 22.02 32.85
N ASP A 101 -9.76 20.87 33.02
CA ASP A 101 -8.40 20.65 32.50
C ASP A 101 -8.23 19.20 32.04
N LEU A 102 -7.76 19.02 30.80
CA LEU A 102 -7.40 17.72 30.22
C LEU A 102 -6.12 17.14 30.83
N THR A 103 -5.21 18.02 31.28
CA THR A 103 -3.92 17.63 31.87
C THR A 103 -4.11 16.93 33.21
N GLU A 104 -4.96 17.48 34.07
CA GLU A 104 -5.41 16.84 35.32
C GLU A 104 -6.08 15.48 35.11
N GLN A 105 -6.93 15.33 34.09
CA GLN A 105 -7.61 14.05 33.81
C GLN A 105 -6.59 12.94 33.51
N HIS A 106 -5.58 13.24 32.68
CA HIS A 106 -4.48 12.31 32.39
C HIS A 106 -3.61 11.98 33.61
N ARG A 107 -3.35 12.95 34.51
CA ARG A 107 -2.62 12.67 35.76
C ARG A 107 -3.43 11.81 36.73
N THR A 108 -4.70 12.15 36.92
CA THR A 108 -5.66 11.41 37.76
C THR A 108 -5.79 9.95 37.29
N GLN A 109 -5.83 9.72 35.96
CA GLN A 109 -5.88 8.38 35.39
C GLN A 109 -4.62 7.54 35.69
N LYS A 110 -3.41 8.11 35.56
CA LYS A 110 -2.16 7.39 35.86
C LYS A 110 -2.06 6.95 37.31
N ILE A 111 -2.53 7.77 38.26
CA ILE A 111 -2.59 7.39 39.68
C ILE A 111 -3.54 6.21 39.90
N PHE A 112 -4.69 6.19 39.22
CA PHE A 112 -5.62 5.06 39.28
C PHE A 112 -5.01 3.77 38.71
N GLU A 113 -4.34 3.82 37.55
CA GLU A 113 -3.72 2.66 36.91
C GLU A 113 -2.64 2.02 37.81
N VAL A 114 -1.86 2.83 38.53
CA VAL A 114 -0.89 2.34 39.54
C VAL A 114 -1.60 1.77 40.78
N ASN A 115 -2.67 2.41 41.26
CA ASN A 115 -3.47 1.92 42.39
C ASN A 115 -4.13 0.56 42.11
N GLU A 116 -4.63 0.34 40.90
CA GLU A 116 -5.20 -0.94 40.46
C GLU A 116 -4.14 -2.04 40.41
N GLN A 117 -2.95 -1.77 39.87
CA GLN A 117 -1.83 -2.71 39.86
C GLN A 117 -1.38 -3.09 41.29
N ILE A 118 -1.32 -2.12 42.22
CA ILE A 118 -1.02 -2.40 43.64
C ILE A 118 -2.12 -3.28 44.26
N GLY A 119 -3.39 -2.96 44.04
CA GLY A 119 -4.52 -3.70 44.61
C GLY A 119 -4.57 -5.16 44.16
N VAL A 120 -4.38 -5.42 42.87
CA VAL A 120 -4.34 -6.79 42.32
C VAL A 120 -3.10 -7.55 42.82
N ALA A 121 -1.93 -6.91 42.84
CA ALA A 121 -0.69 -7.56 43.27
C ALA A 121 -0.70 -7.90 44.78
N LEU A 122 -1.34 -7.10 45.64
CA LEU A 122 -1.49 -7.42 47.07
C LEU A 122 -2.34 -8.69 47.28
N VAL A 123 -3.45 -8.85 46.55
CA VAL A 123 -4.28 -10.06 46.60
C VAL A 123 -3.51 -11.28 46.07
N GLN A 124 -2.65 -11.11 45.05
CA GLN A 124 -1.78 -12.18 44.55
C GLN A 124 -0.67 -12.57 45.54
N ILE A 125 -0.09 -11.61 46.28
CA ILE A 125 0.86 -11.87 47.37
C ILE A 125 0.21 -12.72 48.47
N GLU A 126 -1.02 -12.39 48.85
CA GLU A 126 -1.81 -13.12 49.85
C GLU A 126 -2.16 -14.54 49.37
N ALA A 127 -2.56 -14.71 48.11
CA ALA A 127 -2.80 -16.01 47.50
C ALA A 127 -1.51 -16.88 47.45
N LEU A 128 -0.39 -16.33 46.95
CA LEU A 128 0.89 -17.05 46.90
C LEU A 128 1.44 -17.38 48.29
N GLY A 129 1.15 -16.55 49.30
CA GLY A 129 1.44 -16.84 50.71
C GLY A 129 0.66 -18.05 51.22
N ASN A 130 -0.64 -18.11 50.91
CA ASN A 130 -1.49 -19.27 51.25
C ASN A 130 -1.11 -20.55 50.46
N GLU A 131 -0.58 -20.42 49.24
CA GLU A 131 0.02 -21.52 48.48
C GLU A 131 1.43 -21.93 48.98
N GLY A 132 2.02 -21.21 49.95
CA GLY A 132 3.36 -21.47 50.47
C GLY A 132 4.51 -21.07 49.53
N ARG A 133 4.23 -20.31 48.45
CA ARG A 133 5.19 -19.93 47.40
C ARG A 133 5.95 -18.66 47.76
N ILE A 134 6.68 -18.74 48.88
CA ILE A 134 7.34 -17.60 49.55
C ILE A 134 8.23 -16.78 48.60
N ASN A 135 9.06 -17.44 47.77
CA ASN A 135 9.98 -16.73 46.87
C ASN A 135 9.26 -15.82 45.84
N GLU A 136 8.15 -16.31 45.27
CA GLU A 136 7.36 -15.55 44.30
C GLU A 136 6.57 -14.42 44.98
N SER A 137 6.04 -14.69 46.18
CA SER A 137 5.39 -13.69 47.04
C SER A 137 6.35 -12.54 47.40
N VAL A 138 7.63 -12.84 47.70
CA VAL A 138 8.68 -11.84 47.96
C VAL A 138 9.03 -11.04 46.69
N GLU A 139 9.13 -11.67 45.52
CA GLU A 139 9.40 -10.93 44.28
C GLU A 139 8.24 -9.99 43.90
N LEU A 140 6.99 -10.43 44.07
CA LEU A 140 5.81 -9.56 43.89
C LEU A 140 5.79 -8.43 44.92
N SER A 141 6.14 -8.68 46.18
CA SER A 141 6.24 -7.62 47.21
C SER A 141 7.24 -6.53 46.80
N ARG A 142 8.40 -6.90 46.24
CA ARG A 142 9.40 -5.94 45.74
C ARG A 142 8.85 -5.08 44.60
N LYS A 143 8.04 -5.66 43.69
CA LYS A 143 7.35 -4.91 42.61
C LYS A 143 6.26 -3.99 43.17
N VAL A 144 5.55 -4.43 44.20
CA VAL A 144 4.56 -3.61 44.91
C VAL A 144 5.23 -2.41 45.60
N ASP A 145 6.39 -2.56 46.23
CA ASP A 145 7.12 -1.44 46.84
C ASP A 145 7.61 -0.41 45.81
N GLU A 146 8.03 -0.86 44.62
CA GLU A 146 8.37 0.00 43.49
C GLU A 146 7.15 0.78 42.97
N LEU A 147 5.99 0.12 42.83
CA LEU A 147 4.72 0.78 42.48
C LEU A 147 4.27 1.77 43.58
N LYS A 148 4.39 1.43 44.87
CA LYS A 148 4.12 2.33 46.01
C LYS A 148 5.07 3.53 46.01
N LYS A 149 6.31 3.40 45.54
CA LYS A 149 7.20 4.55 45.33
C LYS A 149 6.69 5.41 44.18
N ARG A 150 6.38 4.82 43.03
CA ARG A 150 5.92 5.55 41.84
C ARG A 150 4.59 6.29 42.07
N LYS A 151 3.67 5.70 42.85
CA LYS A 151 2.47 6.36 43.35
C LYS A 151 2.78 7.62 44.15
N ARG A 152 3.69 7.53 45.14
CA ARG A 152 4.06 8.68 46.00
C ARG A 152 4.68 9.85 45.21
N GLU A 153 5.39 9.55 44.13
CA GLU A 153 5.89 10.56 43.18
C GLU A 153 4.72 11.30 42.50
N LEU A 154 3.78 10.56 41.88
CA LEU A 154 2.60 11.12 41.20
C LEU A 154 1.63 11.85 42.17
N ASP A 155 1.41 11.33 43.37
CA ASP A 155 0.63 11.96 44.43
C ASP A 155 1.26 13.29 44.89
N THR A 156 2.57 13.45 44.74
CA THR A 156 3.29 14.70 45.07
C THR A 156 3.20 15.70 43.93
N GLU A 157 3.31 15.26 42.67
CA GLU A 157 3.06 16.10 41.47
C GLU A 157 1.63 16.69 41.47
N MET A 158 0.63 15.98 42.02
CA MET A 158 -0.76 16.47 42.11
C MET A 158 -1.01 17.44 43.27
N LYS A 159 -0.27 17.36 44.38
CA LYS A 159 -0.53 18.18 45.59
C LYS A 159 -0.23 19.67 45.41
N GLY A 160 0.50 20.07 44.37
CA GLY A 160 0.85 21.46 44.12
C GLY A 160 -0.27 22.33 43.51
N VAL A 161 -1.44 21.77 43.19
CA VAL A 161 -2.43 22.43 42.31
C VAL A 161 -3.64 23.02 43.05
N TYR A 162 -4.31 22.28 43.96
CA TYR A 162 -5.47 22.79 44.71
C TYR A 162 -5.67 22.12 46.09
N PRO A 163 -6.11 22.85 47.13
CA PRO A 163 -6.60 22.27 48.38
C PRO A 163 -8.07 21.81 48.29
N ALA A 164 -8.53 21.09 49.32
CA ALA A 164 -9.93 20.70 49.60
C ALA A 164 -10.59 19.62 48.70
N MET A 165 -10.26 18.36 49.01
CA MET A 165 -11.23 17.27 49.30
C MET A 165 -12.30 16.86 48.28
N LEU A 166 -12.25 17.30 47.01
CA LEU A 166 -13.11 16.78 45.95
C LEU A 166 -12.81 15.30 45.66
N GLN A 167 -13.66 14.41 46.17
CA GLN A 167 -13.57 12.96 45.96
C GLN A 167 -13.84 12.61 44.49
N ARG A 168 -12.79 12.53 43.67
CA ARG A 168 -12.87 12.01 42.29
C ARG A 168 -13.13 10.51 42.34
N LEU A 169 -14.41 10.13 42.32
CA LEU A 169 -14.86 8.76 42.26
C LEU A 169 -14.70 8.19 40.83
N ARG A 170 -14.11 7.00 40.69
CA ARG A 170 -14.12 6.18 39.47
C ARG A 170 -14.94 4.91 39.72
N VAL A 171 -15.46 4.30 38.65
CA VAL A 171 -16.23 3.05 38.72
C VAL A 171 -15.34 1.85 38.38
N CYS A 172 -15.37 0.81 39.21
CA CYS A 172 -14.71 -0.46 38.93
C CYS A 172 -15.42 -1.18 37.77
N GLU A 173 -14.67 -1.53 36.73
CA GLU A 173 -15.19 -2.14 35.49
C GLU A 173 -15.57 -3.62 35.64
N THR A 174 -15.09 -4.30 36.70
CA THR A 174 -15.50 -5.67 37.01
C THR A 174 -16.90 -5.70 37.63
N CYS A 175 -17.14 -4.93 38.70
CA CYS A 175 -18.27 -5.17 39.62
C CYS A 175 -19.06 -3.91 40.04
N SER A 176 -18.97 -2.79 39.31
CA SER A 176 -19.76 -1.55 39.52
C SER A 176 -19.53 -0.77 40.83
N ALA A 177 -18.52 -1.12 41.63
CA ALA A 177 -18.17 -0.35 42.83
C ALA A 177 -17.70 1.06 42.46
N GLN A 178 -17.91 2.04 43.34
CA GLN A 178 -17.34 3.38 43.19
C GLN A 178 -16.18 3.52 44.18
N LEU A 179 -14.98 3.80 43.66
CA LEU A 179 -13.72 3.93 44.39
C LEU A 179 -13.24 5.38 44.29
N ASN A 180 -12.66 5.95 45.33
CA ASN A 180 -12.01 7.26 45.23
C ASN A 180 -10.59 7.07 44.69
N VAL A 181 -10.16 7.87 43.71
CA VAL A 181 -8.81 7.74 43.11
C VAL A 181 -7.70 7.91 44.15
N MET A 182 -7.97 8.63 45.24
CA MET A 182 -7.03 8.83 46.37
C MET A 182 -7.27 7.88 47.56
N ASP A 183 -7.95 6.74 47.37
CA ASP A 183 -8.17 5.77 48.46
C ASP A 183 -6.86 5.12 48.96
N HIS A 184 -6.86 4.75 50.25
CA HIS A 184 -5.75 4.05 50.88
C HIS A 184 -5.65 2.59 50.38
N GLU A 185 -4.44 2.04 50.31
CA GLU A 185 -4.16 0.75 49.69
C GLU A 185 -4.88 -0.42 50.36
N THR A 186 -5.07 -0.38 51.68
CA THR A 186 -5.88 -1.36 52.40
C THR A 186 -7.32 -1.39 51.90
N ARG A 187 -7.93 -0.23 51.63
CA ARG A 187 -9.31 -0.13 51.12
C ARG A 187 -9.43 -0.63 49.67
N LEU A 188 -8.33 -0.60 48.92
CA LEU A 188 -8.24 -1.22 47.59
C LEU A 188 -8.08 -2.74 47.71
N GLN A 189 -7.27 -3.24 48.63
CA GLN A 189 -7.17 -4.69 48.94
C GLN A 189 -8.53 -5.25 49.40
N ASP A 190 -9.22 -4.57 50.33
CA ASP A 190 -10.60 -4.88 50.76
C ASP A 190 -11.59 -4.93 49.58
N HIS A 191 -11.34 -4.13 48.54
CA HIS A 191 -12.17 -4.11 47.34
C HIS A 191 -11.88 -5.28 46.41
N TYR A 192 -10.62 -5.45 45.98
CA TYR A 192 -10.24 -6.47 45.00
C TYR A 192 -10.29 -7.89 45.58
N GLY A 193 -9.97 -8.08 46.86
CA GLY A 193 -10.19 -9.32 47.60
C GLY A 193 -11.63 -9.51 48.11
N GLY A 194 -12.49 -8.49 47.96
CA GLY A 194 -13.87 -8.53 48.43
C GLY A 194 -14.76 -9.47 47.64
N LYS A 195 -15.65 -10.20 48.34
CA LYS A 195 -16.61 -11.18 47.76
C LYS A 195 -17.38 -10.66 46.54
N MET A 196 -17.74 -9.38 46.51
CA MET A 196 -18.45 -8.75 45.38
C MET A 196 -17.58 -8.57 44.13
N HIS A 197 -16.26 -8.39 44.28
CA HIS A 197 -15.33 -8.34 43.15
C HIS A 197 -14.98 -9.76 42.70
N LEU A 198 -14.48 -10.61 43.62
CA LEU A 198 -14.06 -11.98 43.32
C LEU A 198 -15.20 -12.85 42.75
N GLY A 199 -16.41 -12.79 43.33
CA GLY A 199 -17.57 -13.51 42.79
C GLY A 199 -17.96 -13.06 41.38
N MET A 200 -17.72 -11.79 41.03
CA MET A 200 -17.96 -11.27 39.69
C MET A 200 -16.83 -11.62 38.69
N VAL A 201 -15.59 -11.75 39.16
CA VAL A 201 -14.47 -12.34 38.38
C VAL A 201 -14.82 -13.78 38.01
N GLN A 202 -15.17 -14.62 39.00
CA GLN A 202 -15.54 -16.02 38.79
C GLN A 202 -16.71 -16.20 37.80
N ILE A 203 -17.72 -15.33 37.88
CA ILE A 203 -18.84 -15.29 36.91
C ILE A 203 -18.35 -14.99 35.48
N ARG A 204 -17.46 -14.00 35.31
CA ARG A 204 -16.90 -13.64 34.00
C ARG A 204 -15.97 -14.73 33.45
N GLU A 205 -15.17 -15.36 34.30
CA GLU A 205 -14.27 -16.46 33.94
C GLU A 205 -15.04 -17.71 33.51
N LYS A 206 -16.04 -18.16 34.28
CA LYS A 206 -16.88 -19.31 33.89
C LYS A 206 -17.66 -19.05 32.60
N TYR A 207 -18.18 -17.84 32.41
CA TYR A 207 -18.77 -17.44 31.13
C TYR A 207 -17.74 -17.45 29.98
N ALA A 208 -16.48 -17.04 30.23
CA ALA A 208 -15.42 -17.06 29.22
C ALA A 208 -14.99 -18.48 28.83
N GLU A 209 -14.82 -19.40 29.80
CA GLU A 209 -14.57 -20.83 29.56
C GLU A 209 -15.63 -21.43 28.63
N MET A 210 -16.91 -21.24 28.97
CA MET A 210 -18.04 -21.73 28.18
C MET A 210 -18.21 -21.02 26.82
N LYS A 211 -17.51 -19.91 26.59
CA LYS A 211 -17.59 -19.09 25.36
C LYS A 211 -16.45 -19.34 24.37
N LEU A 212 -15.44 -20.15 24.74
CA LEU A 212 -14.38 -20.59 23.83
C LEU A 212 -14.98 -21.20 22.55
N PHE A 213 -14.34 -20.96 21.40
CA PHE A 213 -14.96 -21.16 20.07
C PHE A 213 -15.57 -22.57 19.87
N ASN A 214 -14.87 -23.62 20.30
CA ASN A 214 -15.35 -25.01 20.23
C ASN A 214 -16.57 -25.25 21.14
N PHE A 215 -16.57 -24.69 22.35
CA PHE A 215 -17.72 -24.77 23.27
C PHE A 215 -18.91 -23.95 22.79
N LYS A 216 -18.70 -22.75 22.22
CA LYS A 216 -19.80 -21.93 21.70
C LYS A 216 -20.54 -22.62 20.55
N ASN A 217 -19.80 -23.20 19.59
CA ASN A 217 -20.40 -23.98 18.51
C ASN A 217 -21.14 -25.20 19.07
N SER A 218 -20.56 -25.89 20.06
CA SER A 218 -21.22 -27.00 20.76
C SER A 218 -22.46 -26.56 21.56
N ILE A 219 -22.51 -25.33 22.12
CA ILE A 219 -23.67 -24.80 22.85
C ILE A 219 -24.82 -24.45 21.90
N ASP A 220 -24.55 -23.85 20.74
CA ASP A 220 -25.59 -23.60 19.74
C ASP A 220 -26.10 -24.89 19.09
N GLU A 221 -25.25 -25.92 18.96
CA GLU A 221 -25.66 -27.28 18.59
C GLU A 221 -26.47 -27.96 19.72
N ARG A 222 -26.02 -27.91 20.97
CA ARG A 222 -26.76 -28.39 22.17
C ARG A 222 -28.12 -27.70 22.32
N ARG A 223 -28.24 -26.42 21.99
CA ARG A 223 -29.52 -25.69 21.92
C ARG A 223 -30.48 -26.28 20.88
N THR A 224 -30.00 -26.74 19.73
CA THR A 224 -30.84 -27.41 18.73
C THR A 224 -31.18 -28.85 19.13
N LEU A 225 -30.21 -29.62 19.64
CA LEU A 225 -30.42 -30.98 20.15
C LEU A 225 -31.43 -31.01 21.31
N LYS A 226 -31.34 -30.05 22.24
CA LYS A 226 -32.29 -29.87 23.34
C LYS A 226 -33.71 -29.64 22.83
N LYS A 227 -33.90 -28.72 21.87
CA LYS A 227 -35.22 -28.45 21.25
C LYS A 227 -35.79 -29.70 20.57
N LEU A 228 -34.97 -30.46 19.86
CA LEU A 228 -35.37 -31.72 19.22
C LEU A 228 -35.74 -32.80 20.25
N ALA A 229 -35.01 -32.89 21.36
CA ALA A 229 -35.32 -33.81 22.46
C ALA A 229 -36.63 -33.44 23.17
N GLU A 230 -36.83 -32.16 23.48
CA GLU A 230 -38.08 -31.64 24.05
C GLU A 230 -39.27 -31.87 23.11
N GLU A 231 -39.12 -31.63 21.80
CA GLU A 231 -40.17 -31.87 20.83
C GLU A 231 -40.50 -33.35 20.67
N LYS A 232 -39.49 -34.23 20.66
CA LYS A 232 -39.69 -35.69 20.64
C LYS A 232 -40.48 -36.15 21.87
N GLU A 233 -40.07 -35.76 23.08
CA GLU A 233 -40.77 -36.13 24.31
C GLU A 233 -42.21 -35.56 24.36
N ARG A 234 -42.40 -34.34 23.84
CA ARG A 234 -43.72 -33.70 23.70
C ARG A 234 -44.60 -34.42 22.68
N SER A 235 -44.02 -35.09 21.67
CA SER A 235 -44.74 -35.97 20.74
C SER A 235 -45.16 -37.30 21.40
N GLU A 236 -44.29 -37.90 22.21
CA GLU A 236 -44.56 -39.15 22.95
C GLU A 236 -45.63 -38.92 24.04
N ARG A 237 -45.55 -37.82 24.79
CA ARG A 237 -46.58 -37.39 25.75
C ARG A 237 -47.93 -37.07 25.06
N ARG A 238 -47.93 -36.63 23.79
CA ARG A 238 -49.15 -36.47 22.97
C ARG A 238 -49.72 -37.83 22.55
N SER A 239 -48.88 -38.78 22.13
CA SER A 239 -49.28 -40.15 21.79
C SER A 239 -49.99 -40.85 22.96
N GLN A 240 -49.41 -40.79 24.17
CA GLN A 240 -50.02 -41.36 25.37
C GLN A 240 -51.37 -40.71 25.73
N ARG A 241 -51.48 -39.37 25.65
CA ARG A 241 -52.75 -38.65 25.86
C ARG A 241 -53.80 -38.89 24.76
N GLY A 242 -53.40 -39.38 23.58
CA GLY A 242 -54.30 -39.85 22.53
C GLY A 242 -55.02 -41.15 22.93
N ARG A 243 -54.29 -42.13 23.48
CA ARG A 243 -54.87 -43.43 23.88
C ARG A 243 -55.92 -43.30 25.00
N SER A 244 -55.69 -42.44 26.01
CA SER A 244 -56.59 -42.30 27.16
C SER A 244 -57.91 -41.59 26.86
N ARG A 245 -58.01 -40.78 25.78
CA ARG A 245 -59.28 -40.10 25.40
C ARG A 245 -60.24 -40.94 24.54
N SER A 246 -59.86 -42.17 24.16
CA SER A 246 -60.71 -43.05 23.35
C SER A 246 -61.86 -43.74 24.10
N ARG A 247 -61.79 -43.81 25.44
CA ARG A 247 -62.76 -44.56 26.27
C ARG A 247 -63.97 -43.78 26.77
N GLU A 248 -63.99 -42.45 26.67
CA GLU A 248 -64.97 -41.60 27.39
C GLU A 248 -65.86 -40.72 26.50
N ARG A 249 -66.22 -41.18 25.29
CA ARG A 249 -67.29 -40.56 24.46
C ARG A 249 -68.28 -41.55 23.86
N LYS A 250 -68.74 -42.52 24.67
CA LYS A 250 -69.97 -43.32 24.44
C LYS A 250 -71.06 -43.06 25.51
N ARG A 251 -71.30 -41.77 25.79
CA ARG A 251 -72.44 -41.15 26.51
C ARG A 251 -72.23 -39.63 26.33
N SER A 252 -73.22 -38.78 26.02
CA SER A 252 -74.63 -39.02 25.69
C SER A 252 -75.15 -37.96 24.69
N ARG A 253 -75.96 -38.38 23.70
CA ARG A 253 -76.83 -37.46 22.95
C ARG A 253 -78.11 -37.24 23.77
N SER A 254 -78.51 -35.98 24.02
CA SER A 254 -79.93 -35.54 23.93
C SER A 254 -80.15 -34.12 24.47
N ARG A 255 -80.91 -33.33 23.70
CA ARG A 255 -81.90 -32.30 24.16
C ARG A 255 -81.40 -31.10 25.01
N GLU A 256 -82.16 -30.03 25.19
CA GLU A 256 -83.06 -29.20 24.33
C GLU A 256 -83.66 -28.09 25.24
N LYS A 257 -84.38 -27.13 24.63
CA LYS A 257 -85.20 -26.04 25.24
C LYS A 257 -84.39 -24.79 25.65
N LYS A 258 -84.66 -23.58 25.11
CA LYS A 258 -85.92 -22.80 24.90
C LYS A 258 -86.47 -22.19 26.19
N SER A 259 -86.37 -20.86 26.34
CA SER A 259 -87.53 -19.95 26.35
C SER A 259 -87.09 -18.47 26.26
N HIS A 260 -88.05 -17.55 26.10
CA HIS A 260 -87.87 -16.16 25.66
C HIS A 260 -87.62 -15.13 26.79
N ARG A 261 -87.10 -13.96 26.36
CA ARG A 261 -87.39 -12.57 26.82
C ARG A 261 -88.23 -12.46 28.13
N SER A 262 -87.84 -11.70 29.16
CA SER A 262 -87.59 -10.26 29.06
C SER A 262 -87.19 -9.57 30.40
N ARG A 263 -86.72 -8.31 30.28
CA ARG A 263 -86.73 -7.19 31.25
C ARG A 263 -86.75 -7.44 32.79
N SER A 264 -85.63 -7.05 33.38
CA SER A 264 -85.51 -6.01 34.43
C SER A 264 -85.74 -6.37 35.91
N ARG A 265 -85.16 -5.50 36.78
CA ARG A 265 -85.28 -5.44 38.25
C ARG A 265 -84.64 -6.64 38.99
N SER A 266 -84.05 -6.47 40.18
CA SER A 266 -83.68 -5.24 40.94
C SER A 266 -82.75 -5.60 42.12
N LYS A 267 -82.38 -4.58 42.91
CA LYS A 267 -81.77 -4.65 44.26
C LYS A 267 -80.28 -5.09 44.27
N SER A 268 -79.40 -4.43 45.03
CA SER A 268 -79.60 -3.19 45.82
C SER A 268 -78.31 -2.45 46.12
N LYS A 269 -78.42 -1.11 46.19
CA LYS A 269 -77.55 -0.15 46.93
C LYS A 269 -76.09 -0.07 46.43
N SER A 270 -75.59 1.07 45.90
CA SER A 270 -75.40 2.42 46.49
C SER A 270 -74.29 2.44 47.55
N ARG A 271 -73.42 3.45 47.71
CA ARG A 271 -73.34 4.89 47.32
C ARG A 271 -71.82 5.30 47.48
N SER A 272 -71.27 6.48 47.16
CA SER A 272 -71.75 7.80 46.66
C SER A 272 -70.58 8.73 46.32
N HIS A 273 -70.75 9.66 45.35
CA HIS A 273 -70.08 10.99 45.24
C HIS A 273 -68.54 11.03 45.06
N LYS A 274 -67.85 12.08 44.56
CA LYS A 274 -68.13 13.41 43.92
C LYS A 274 -66.84 13.79 43.12
N GLU A 275 -66.77 14.65 42.08
CA GLU A 275 -67.76 15.30 41.20
C GLU A 275 -67.10 15.83 39.89
N ARG A 276 -67.92 16.15 38.87
CA ARG A 276 -67.77 17.20 37.82
C ARG A 276 -66.39 17.75 37.37
N ARG A 277 -66.14 17.67 36.04
CA ARG A 277 -65.78 18.74 35.05
C ARG A 277 -64.55 18.49 34.13
N ARG A 278 -64.68 19.01 32.89
CA ARG A 278 -63.64 19.34 31.87
C ARG A 278 -62.87 18.18 31.24
N SER A 279 -63.36 17.72 30.10
CA SER A 279 -62.57 17.03 29.07
C SER A 279 -61.51 17.97 28.46
N ARG A 280 -60.24 17.79 28.86
CA ARG A 280 -59.06 18.33 28.15
C ARG A 280 -58.18 17.16 27.71
N SER A 281 -58.15 16.88 26.41
CA SER A 281 -57.24 15.91 25.78
C SER A 281 -55.79 16.43 25.79
N ARG A 282 -55.12 16.32 26.94
CA ARG A 282 -53.66 16.47 27.04
C ARG A 282 -53.00 15.10 26.86
N GLU A 283 -52.57 14.78 25.65
CA GLU A 283 -51.60 13.70 25.45
C GLU A 283 -50.24 14.07 26.08
N ARG A 284 -50.08 13.77 27.38
CA ARG A 284 -48.75 13.64 27.96
C ARG A 284 -48.16 12.29 27.56
N LYS A 285 -47.47 12.24 26.41
CA LYS A 285 -46.71 11.07 25.99
C LYS A 285 -45.65 10.75 27.05
N SER A 286 -45.83 9.63 27.75
CA SER A 286 -44.91 9.16 28.80
C SER A 286 -43.64 8.62 28.18
N SER A 287 -42.53 9.34 28.37
CA SER A 287 -41.22 9.02 27.77
C SER A 287 -40.44 7.98 28.58
N ARG A 288 -40.81 6.71 28.43
CA ARG A 288 -39.90 5.57 28.61
C ARG A 288 -39.97 4.74 27.31
N ARG A 289 -38.93 4.73 26.46
CA ARG A 289 -37.60 4.13 26.64
C ARG A 289 -37.70 2.64 26.97
N ASP A 290 -38.05 1.85 25.96
CA ASP A 290 -37.41 0.55 25.75
C ASP A 290 -36.23 0.74 24.80
N SER A 291 -35.12 0.05 25.07
CA SER A 291 -33.90 0.11 24.28
C SER A 291 -33.53 -1.27 23.74
N SER A 292 -33.92 -1.55 22.50
CA SER A 292 -33.44 -2.71 21.75
C SER A 292 -31.95 -2.51 21.42
N ARG A 293 -31.08 -2.96 22.32
CA ARG A 293 -29.62 -2.98 22.11
C ARG A 293 -29.27 -3.97 20.99
N GLU A 294 -28.72 -3.45 19.90
CA GLU A 294 -27.90 -4.27 19.01
C GLU A 294 -26.61 -4.66 19.75
N ARG A 295 -26.29 -5.95 19.79
CA ARG A 295 -24.99 -6.44 20.26
C ARG A 295 -24.02 -6.51 19.08
N PHE A 296 -23.17 -5.50 18.93
CA PHE A 296 -21.97 -5.62 18.09
C PHE A 296 -20.98 -6.60 18.73
N PRO A 297 -20.43 -7.58 17.98
CA PRO A 297 -19.25 -8.34 18.41
C PRO A 297 -17.94 -7.57 18.12
N PRO A 298 -16.86 -7.84 18.86
CA PRO A 298 -15.52 -7.32 18.55
C PRO A 298 -14.88 -8.03 17.34
N SER A 299 -13.70 -7.56 16.94
CA SER A 299 -13.02 -7.86 15.67
C SER A 299 -12.11 -9.10 15.68
N LEU A 300 -11.95 -9.67 14.48
CA LEU A 300 -10.80 -10.46 13.96
C LEU A 300 -10.39 -11.77 14.65
N ILE A 301 -10.23 -12.86 13.86
CA ILE A 301 -8.96 -13.59 13.62
C ILE A 301 -9.17 -14.81 12.68
N PHE A 302 -8.43 -14.81 11.55
CA PHE A 302 -7.86 -15.93 10.75
C PHE A 302 -8.62 -17.22 10.30
N VAL A 303 -8.24 -17.65 9.06
CA VAL A 303 -7.98 -19.03 8.56
C VAL A 303 -9.01 -19.82 7.68
N SER A 304 -8.46 -20.23 6.51
CA SER A 304 -8.77 -21.35 5.59
C SER A 304 -10.02 -21.41 4.69
N MET A 305 -9.75 -21.83 3.44
CA MET A 305 -10.70 -22.48 2.52
C MET A 305 -10.88 -23.97 2.84
N LYS A 306 -12.06 -24.51 2.55
CA LYS A 306 -12.40 -25.85 1.99
C LYS A 306 -13.89 -25.76 1.58
N ILE A 307 -14.30 -25.93 0.32
CA ILE A 307 -14.28 -27.14 -0.55
C ILE A 307 -15.27 -28.21 -0.03
N PHE A 308 -15.88 -28.97 -0.95
CA PHE A 308 -16.99 -29.94 -0.81
C PHE A 308 -18.42 -29.34 -0.78
N ASP A 309 -19.43 -29.94 -1.44
CA ASP A 309 -19.39 -30.83 -2.63
C ASP A 309 -20.75 -30.88 -3.35
N PHE A 310 -20.78 -31.48 -4.54
CA PHE A 310 -22.01 -31.87 -5.24
C PHE A 310 -22.64 -33.13 -4.60
N LYS A 311 -23.97 -33.17 -4.48
CA LYS A 311 -24.68 -34.46 -4.37
C LYS A 311 -26.06 -34.45 -5.01
N VAL A 312 -26.27 -35.42 -5.89
CA VAL A 312 -27.49 -35.66 -6.67
C VAL A 312 -28.32 -36.74 -5.99
N MET A 313 -29.63 -36.51 -5.84
CA MET A 313 -30.77 -37.42 -6.06
C MET A 313 -32.02 -36.51 -6.24
N ALA A 314 -33.01 -36.70 -7.13
CA ALA A 314 -33.71 -37.89 -7.63
C ALA A 314 -34.60 -38.57 -6.55
N ALA A 315 -35.79 -39.10 -6.83
CA ALA A 315 -36.82 -38.75 -7.82
C ALA A 315 -38.09 -39.53 -7.45
N GLU A 316 -39.30 -38.96 -7.54
CA GLU A 316 -40.53 -39.77 -7.59
C GLU A 316 -41.74 -39.01 -8.16
N GLN A 317 -42.74 -39.76 -8.66
CA GLN A 317 -43.93 -39.22 -9.34
C GLN A 317 -45.20 -39.48 -8.52
N GLY A 318 -46.14 -38.53 -8.53
CA GLY A 318 -47.47 -38.67 -7.92
C GLY A 318 -48.55 -38.03 -8.80
N GLN A 319 -49.49 -38.82 -9.29
CA GLN A 319 -50.43 -38.44 -10.36
C GLN A 319 -51.87 -38.26 -9.85
N LEU A 320 -52.66 -37.40 -10.52
CA LEU A 320 -54.13 -37.48 -10.78
C LEU A 320 -55.01 -36.28 -10.32
N ARG A 321 -55.75 -35.75 -11.31
CA ARG A 321 -57.15 -35.23 -11.26
C ARG A 321 -57.46 -33.95 -10.44
N SER A 322 -58.50 -33.15 -10.74
CA SER A 322 -59.22 -32.83 -12.00
C SER A 322 -60.33 -31.80 -11.74
N ARG A 323 -60.55 -30.79 -12.62
CA ARG A 323 -61.87 -30.38 -13.19
C ARG A 323 -61.77 -29.12 -14.10
N ARG A 324 -62.85 -28.83 -14.84
CA ARG A 324 -63.00 -27.77 -15.86
C ARG A 324 -64.04 -26.72 -15.48
N SER A 325 -63.81 -25.46 -15.90
CA SER A 325 -64.80 -24.48 -16.43
C SER A 325 -64.00 -23.22 -16.82
N VAL A 326 -63.85 -22.76 -18.07
CA VAL A 326 -64.78 -22.57 -19.21
C VAL A 326 -65.82 -21.47 -18.95
N VAL A 327 -65.59 -20.29 -19.54
CA VAL A 327 -66.51 -19.38 -20.27
C VAL A 327 -65.62 -18.52 -21.23
N ARG A 328 -66.17 -17.94 -22.31
CA ARG A 328 -65.47 -17.13 -23.34
C ARG A 328 -65.90 -15.63 -23.32
N PRO A 329 -65.16 -14.71 -23.99
CA PRO A 329 -65.42 -13.27 -24.00
C PRO A 329 -66.18 -12.73 -25.23
N THR A 330 -66.76 -11.55 -25.06
CA THR A 330 -67.37 -10.56 -26.01
C THR A 330 -67.46 -9.21 -25.23
N GLU A 331 -67.96 -8.02 -25.64
CA GLU A 331 -67.99 -7.11 -26.84
C GLU A 331 -68.73 -5.81 -26.37
N TYR A 332 -68.84 -4.63 -27.02
CA TYR A 332 -68.35 -3.99 -28.26
C TYR A 332 -68.53 -2.43 -28.10
N LEU A 333 -67.83 -1.59 -28.90
CA LEU A 333 -68.23 -0.20 -29.29
C LEU A 333 -68.28 0.88 -28.16
N SER A 334 -68.30 2.22 -28.38
CA SER A 334 -68.06 3.13 -29.54
C SER A 334 -67.79 4.58 -29.08
N SER A 335 -67.53 5.51 -30.03
CA SER A 335 -67.82 6.98 -30.00
C SER A 335 -67.18 7.84 -28.87
N GLU A 336 -66.21 8.71 -29.17
CA GLU A 336 -66.39 10.10 -29.65
C GLU A 336 -66.96 11.08 -28.61
N PHE A 337 -66.15 12.04 -28.14
CA PHE A 337 -66.26 13.47 -28.53
C PHE A 337 -65.05 14.27 -28.01
N ASN A 338 -64.73 15.39 -28.67
CA ASN A 338 -63.84 16.44 -28.13
C ASN A 338 -64.66 17.43 -27.29
N ASP A 339 -64.02 18.16 -26.39
CA ASP A 339 -63.93 19.63 -26.49
C ASP A 339 -62.90 20.20 -25.49
N GLU A 340 -62.54 21.48 -25.68
CA GLU A 340 -61.35 22.10 -25.09
C GLU A 340 -61.58 22.88 -23.77
N LEU A 341 -60.47 23.14 -23.08
CA LEU A 341 -60.13 24.35 -22.32
C LEU A 341 -61.25 25.12 -21.58
N ILE A 342 -61.11 25.22 -20.24
CA ILE A 342 -60.77 26.50 -19.56
C ILE A 342 -60.48 26.27 -18.06
N SER A 343 -59.65 27.14 -17.46
CA SER A 343 -59.33 27.19 -16.02
C SER A 343 -60.39 28.01 -15.23
N GLU A 344 -60.48 28.03 -13.90
CA GLU A 344 -59.47 27.82 -12.86
C GLU A 344 -60.12 27.59 -11.46
N ASN A 345 -59.32 27.10 -10.51
CA ASN A 345 -59.39 27.40 -9.06
C ASN A 345 -60.31 26.60 -8.10
N GLU A 346 -59.94 26.70 -6.80
CA GLU A 346 -60.68 26.39 -5.55
C GLU A 346 -61.03 24.91 -5.16
N GLN A 347 -60.08 24.29 -4.46
CA GLN A 347 -60.25 23.62 -3.14
C GLN A 347 -61.14 22.38 -2.89
N LYS A 348 -60.50 21.36 -2.28
CA LYS A 348 -61.02 20.43 -1.23
C LYS A 348 -62.17 19.45 -1.60
N LYS A 349 -61.80 18.21 -1.91
CA LYS A 349 -61.95 17.03 -0.99
C LYS A 349 -61.42 15.73 -1.59
N ILE A 350 -60.83 14.89 -0.74
CA ILE A 350 -60.47 13.49 -1.06
C ILE A 350 -61.57 12.56 -0.53
N PRO A 351 -62.01 11.57 -1.31
CA PRO A 351 -62.45 10.30 -0.72
C PRO A 351 -61.93 9.03 -1.42
N TYR A 352 -61.23 8.20 -0.64
CA TYR A 352 -61.35 6.72 -0.64
C TYR A 352 -61.46 5.93 -1.97
N GLN A 353 -60.34 5.71 -2.66
CA GLN A 353 -60.15 4.49 -3.49
C GLN A 353 -58.74 3.84 -3.41
N LEU A 354 -57.77 4.51 -2.79
CA LEU A 354 -56.34 4.11 -2.81
C LEU A 354 -55.91 3.04 -1.78
N LEU A 355 -56.82 2.48 -0.97
CA LEU A 355 -56.47 1.65 0.19
C LEU A 355 -56.34 0.14 -0.08
N VAL A 356 -56.64 -0.34 -1.29
CA VAL A 356 -56.70 -1.79 -1.58
C VAL A 356 -55.41 -2.35 -2.18
N CYS A 357 -54.62 -1.55 -2.90
CA CYS A 357 -53.42 -2.02 -3.61
C CYS A 357 -52.20 -2.32 -2.73
N PHE A 358 -52.25 -2.04 -1.42
CA PHE A 358 -51.12 -2.17 -0.50
C PHE A 358 -51.02 -3.52 0.25
N LEU A 359 -51.94 -4.46 0.02
CA LEU A 359 -52.05 -5.72 0.79
C LEU A 359 -51.73 -6.98 -0.03
N ASN A 360 -50.60 -6.99 -0.74
CA ASN A 360 -50.03 -8.22 -1.33
C ASN A 360 -48.51 -8.31 -1.07
N PRO A 361 -48.07 -8.83 0.10
CA PRO A 361 -46.66 -8.94 0.47
C PRO A 361 -46.02 -10.27 0.00
N ILE A 362 -46.18 -10.59 -1.29
CA ILE A 362 -45.61 -11.79 -1.92
C ILE A 362 -44.76 -11.34 -3.15
N ASP A 363 -43.78 -12.15 -3.53
CA ASP A 363 -42.75 -11.94 -4.59
C ASP A 363 -41.66 -10.88 -4.36
N ALA A 364 -41.88 -9.84 -3.55
CA ALA A 364 -40.84 -8.82 -3.33
C ALA A 364 -39.55 -9.39 -2.70
N SER A 365 -39.64 -9.98 -1.51
CA SER A 365 -38.47 -10.47 -0.75
C SER A 365 -37.61 -11.48 -1.52
N TYR A 366 -38.25 -12.36 -2.30
CA TYR A 366 -37.57 -13.39 -3.08
C TYR A 366 -36.68 -12.78 -4.17
N VAL A 367 -37.21 -11.80 -4.93
CA VAL A 367 -36.45 -11.08 -5.97
C VAL A 367 -35.28 -10.29 -5.39
N TRP A 368 -35.45 -9.70 -4.20
CA TRP A 368 -34.38 -9.01 -3.48
C TRP A 368 -33.27 -9.96 -3.02
N SER A 369 -33.63 -11.10 -2.42
CA SER A 369 -32.63 -12.11 -2.03
C SER A 369 -31.85 -12.65 -3.23
N ALA A 370 -32.53 -12.96 -4.35
CA ALA A 370 -31.91 -13.54 -5.53
C ALA A 370 -30.96 -12.56 -6.26
N TRP A 371 -31.30 -11.27 -6.36
CA TRP A 371 -30.41 -10.26 -6.94
C TRP A 371 -29.20 -9.97 -6.05
N PHE A 372 -29.39 -9.81 -4.74
CA PHE A 372 -28.29 -9.59 -3.81
C PHE A 372 -27.34 -10.80 -3.79
N LEU A 373 -27.88 -12.01 -3.73
CA LEU A 373 -27.09 -13.25 -3.82
C LEU A 373 -26.35 -13.37 -5.16
N SER A 374 -26.97 -12.99 -6.28
CA SER A 374 -26.30 -12.97 -7.60
C SER A 374 -25.13 -11.99 -7.64
N LEU A 375 -25.29 -10.80 -7.04
CA LEU A 375 -24.23 -9.79 -6.97
C LEU A 375 -23.09 -10.24 -6.05
N VAL A 376 -23.41 -10.81 -4.88
CA VAL A 376 -22.41 -11.36 -3.94
C VAL A 376 -21.66 -12.54 -4.57
N ILE A 377 -22.34 -13.41 -5.31
CA ILE A 377 -21.70 -14.49 -6.09
C ILE A 377 -20.78 -13.90 -7.16
N CYS A 378 -21.24 -12.91 -7.95
CA CYS A 378 -20.40 -12.26 -8.96
C CYS A 378 -19.14 -11.61 -8.35
N ILE A 379 -19.27 -10.89 -7.23
CA ILE A 379 -18.15 -10.26 -6.51
C ILE A 379 -17.20 -11.33 -5.93
N ARG A 380 -17.73 -12.42 -5.36
CA ARG A 380 -16.95 -13.56 -4.87
C ARG A 380 -16.16 -14.22 -6.00
N ASP A 381 -16.79 -14.45 -7.14
CA ASP A 381 -16.21 -15.22 -8.24
C ASP A 381 -15.20 -14.40 -9.04
N VAL A 382 -15.49 -13.12 -9.33
CA VAL A 382 -14.52 -12.18 -9.89
C VAL A 382 -13.37 -11.93 -8.90
N GLY A 383 -13.67 -11.80 -7.60
CA GLY A 383 -12.65 -11.67 -6.55
C GLY A 383 -11.76 -12.90 -6.42
N PHE A 384 -12.32 -14.12 -6.58
CA PHE A 384 -11.56 -15.37 -6.59
C PHE A 384 -10.70 -15.51 -7.86
N ILE A 385 -11.21 -15.10 -9.03
CA ILE A 385 -10.41 -15.04 -10.27
C ILE A 385 -9.26 -14.05 -10.11
N ILE A 386 -9.52 -12.83 -9.61
CA ILE A 386 -8.46 -11.83 -9.32
C ILE A 386 -7.44 -12.41 -8.34
N TRP A 387 -7.88 -13.03 -7.24
CA TRP A 387 -7.00 -13.62 -6.23
C TRP A 387 -6.14 -14.77 -6.77
N THR A 388 -6.71 -15.69 -7.54
CA THR A 388 -5.96 -16.79 -8.18
C THR A 388 -4.99 -16.28 -9.25
N CYS A 389 -5.37 -15.27 -10.03
CA CYS A 389 -4.47 -14.56 -10.94
C CYS A 389 -3.32 -13.86 -10.19
N CYS A 390 -3.58 -13.20 -9.06
CA CYS A 390 -2.54 -12.58 -8.23
C CYS A 390 -1.60 -13.65 -7.63
N LEU A 391 -2.11 -14.80 -7.18
CA LEU A 391 -1.28 -15.92 -6.72
C LEU A 391 -0.41 -16.50 -7.85
N ALA A 392 -0.93 -16.62 -9.07
CA ALA A 392 -0.15 -17.06 -10.22
C ALA A 392 0.94 -16.02 -10.60
N TYR A 393 0.62 -14.73 -10.56
CA TYR A 393 1.58 -13.64 -10.76
C TYR A 393 2.70 -13.67 -9.71
N LEU A 394 2.37 -13.89 -8.44
CA LEU A 394 3.32 -13.95 -7.32
C LEU A 394 4.15 -15.24 -7.24
N LYS A 395 3.83 -16.29 -8.02
CA LYS A 395 4.58 -17.55 -7.99
C LYS A 395 5.95 -17.42 -8.67
N MET A 396 7.00 -17.78 -7.94
CA MET A 396 8.38 -17.95 -8.43
C MET A 396 8.69 -19.42 -8.81
N PRO A 397 9.72 -19.67 -9.63
CA PRO A 397 10.20 -21.03 -9.93
C PRO A 397 10.95 -21.66 -8.74
N ASP A 398 11.02 -22.99 -8.74
CA ASP A 398 11.72 -23.76 -7.72
C ASP A 398 13.26 -23.68 -7.91
N VAL A 399 13.98 -23.31 -6.86
CA VAL A 399 15.45 -23.12 -6.83
C VAL A 399 16.20 -24.41 -7.18
N LYS A 400 17.18 -24.32 -8.10
CA LYS A 400 18.00 -25.46 -8.53
C LYS A 400 19.17 -25.73 -7.57
N PRO A 401 19.52 -27.01 -7.34
CA PRO A 401 20.55 -27.38 -6.36
C PRO A 401 21.96 -27.00 -6.83
N ALA A 402 22.82 -26.62 -5.88
CA ALA A 402 24.17 -26.11 -6.14
C ALA A 402 25.14 -27.08 -6.83
N ASN A 403 24.79 -28.36 -6.98
CA ASN A 403 25.64 -29.41 -7.56
C ASN A 403 25.43 -29.66 -9.07
N GLN A 404 24.48 -28.98 -9.71
CA GLN A 404 24.20 -29.12 -11.15
C GLN A 404 24.70 -27.90 -11.92
N TYR A 405 25.58 -28.09 -12.91
CA TYR A 405 26.23 -27.00 -13.66
C TYR A 405 25.67 -26.79 -15.08
N GLU A 406 24.71 -27.61 -15.52
CA GLU A 406 24.04 -27.49 -16.83
C GLU A 406 23.00 -26.36 -16.86
N HIS A 407 22.48 -26.02 -15.67
CA HIS A 407 21.45 -25.02 -15.39
C HIS A 407 21.96 -23.98 -14.39
N PHE A 408 21.32 -22.81 -14.39
CA PHE A 408 21.52 -21.76 -13.39
C PHE A 408 21.09 -22.26 -12.00
N SER A 409 21.83 -21.90 -10.95
CA SER A 409 21.49 -22.19 -9.55
C SER A 409 21.48 -20.93 -8.69
N GLU A 410 20.29 -20.54 -8.22
CA GLU A 410 20.14 -19.49 -7.20
C GLU A 410 20.92 -19.81 -5.91
N MET A 411 21.16 -21.08 -5.58
CA MET A 411 21.97 -21.44 -4.40
C MET A 411 23.43 -20.98 -4.53
N ARG A 412 24.05 -21.12 -5.72
CA ARG A 412 25.41 -20.63 -5.99
C ARG A 412 25.43 -19.10 -6.08
N ALA A 413 24.49 -18.52 -6.82
CA ALA A 413 24.36 -17.07 -6.93
C ALA A 413 24.20 -16.40 -5.54
N ARG A 414 23.35 -16.92 -4.64
CA ARG A 414 23.20 -16.37 -3.28
C ARG A 414 24.47 -16.44 -2.43
N GLN A 415 25.35 -17.43 -2.63
CA GLN A 415 26.63 -17.47 -1.93
C GLN A 415 27.54 -16.30 -2.35
N PHE A 416 27.62 -16.00 -3.65
CA PHE A 416 28.42 -14.90 -4.19
C PHE A 416 27.81 -13.52 -3.87
N LEU A 417 26.49 -13.37 -4.00
CA LEU A 417 25.74 -12.19 -3.57
C LEU A 417 26.04 -11.86 -2.10
N ASN A 418 25.94 -12.84 -1.21
CA ASN A 418 26.19 -12.62 0.21
C ASN A 418 27.65 -12.25 0.48
N GLN A 419 28.62 -12.79 -0.28
CA GLN A 419 30.03 -12.41 -0.16
C GLN A 419 30.27 -10.93 -0.52
N ILE A 420 29.60 -10.40 -1.56
CA ILE A 420 29.72 -8.99 -1.96
C ILE A 420 28.93 -8.08 -1.01
N ALA A 421 27.65 -8.39 -0.74
CA ALA A 421 26.77 -7.55 0.07
C ALA A 421 27.21 -7.44 1.54
N ASN A 422 27.83 -8.48 2.10
CA ASN A 422 28.37 -8.46 3.47
C ASN A 422 29.59 -7.53 3.65
N LEU A 423 30.15 -6.98 2.57
CA LEU A 423 31.16 -5.91 2.68
C LEU A 423 30.54 -4.57 3.14
N GLY A 424 29.21 -4.45 3.14
CA GLY A 424 28.54 -3.16 3.34
C GLY A 424 28.64 -2.27 2.09
N PRO A 425 28.57 -0.93 2.24
CA PRO A 425 28.66 0.00 1.11
C PRO A 425 29.99 -0.06 0.37
N ARG A 426 29.93 0.00 -0.95
CA ARG A 426 31.09 -0.10 -1.86
C ARG A 426 31.10 1.03 -2.91
N PRO A 427 31.00 2.32 -2.56
CA PRO A 427 31.11 3.39 -3.56
C PRO A 427 32.48 3.36 -4.26
N SER A 428 32.52 3.81 -5.51
CA SER A 428 33.76 3.91 -6.31
C SER A 428 34.90 4.58 -5.54
N GLY A 429 36.14 4.07 -5.61
CA GLY A 429 37.27 4.58 -4.84
C GLY A 429 37.32 4.20 -3.34
N SER A 430 36.36 3.42 -2.84
CA SER A 430 36.42 2.84 -1.48
C SER A 430 37.27 1.57 -1.42
N GLU A 431 37.88 1.28 -0.26
CA GLU A 431 38.62 0.03 -0.02
C GLU A 431 37.73 -1.22 -0.19
N ALA A 432 36.46 -1.11 0.23
CA ALA A 432 35.47 -2.17 0.07
C ALA A 432 35.23 -2.53 -1.40
N LEU A 433 35.30 -1.55 -2.32
CA LEU A 433 35.21 -1.81 -3.76
C LEU A 433 36.56 -2.21 -4.36
N GLU A 434 37.54 -1.30 -4.30
CA GLU A 434 38.80 -1.34 -5.07
C GLU A 434 39.74 -2.47 -4.61
N ILE A 435 39.57 -2.97 -3.37
CA ILE A 435 40.35 -4.09 -2.83
C ILE A 435 39.45 -5.30 -2.58
N HIS A 436 38.39 -5.18 -1.76
CA HIS A 436 37.67 -6.37 -1.27
C HIS A 436 36.73 -6.98 -2.31
N ALA A 437 35.82 -6.21 -2.90
CA ALA A 437 34.92 -6.69 -3.95
C ALA A 437 35.71 -7.08 -5.22
N PHE A 438 36.67 -6.25 -5.61
CA PHE A 438 37.62 -6.56 -6.69
C PHE A 438 38.30 -7.92 -6.51
N ARG A 439 38.79 -8.24 -5.30
CA ARG A 439 39.39 -9.54 -4.99
C ARG A 439 38.38 -10.69 -5.13
N ILE A 440 37.19 -10.57 -4.54
CA ILE A 440 36.15 -11.61 -4.61
C ILE A 440 35.78 -11.95 -6.07
N ILE A 441 35.59 -10.92 -6.91
CA ILE A 441 35.26 -11.09 -8.33
C ILE A 441 36.43 -11.75 -9.07
N THR A 442 37.66 -11.23 -8.92
CA THR A 442 38.83 -11.73 -9.67
C THR A 442 39.30 -13.11 -9.22
N GLU A 443 39.25 -13.45 -7.93
CA GLU A 443 39.54 -14.80 -7.41
C GLU A 443 38.54 -15.83 -7.97
N LYS A 444 37.24 -15.50 -7.99
CA LYS A 444 36.22 -16.37 -8.57
C LYS A 444 36.45 -16.58 -10.07
N ILE A 445 36.69 -15.52 -10.85
CA ILE A 445 37.01 -15.64 -12.29
C ILE A 445 38.27 -16.49 -12.51
N ASN A 446 39.33 -16.28 -11.72
CA ASN A 446 40.56 -17.07 -11.83
C ASN A 446 40.34 -18.56 -11.49
N SER A 447 39.45 -18.89 -10.54
CA SER A 447 39.04 -20.29 -10.28
C SER A 447 38.35 -20.92 -11.50
N LEU A 448 37.53 -20.15 -12.24
CA LEU A 448 36.86 -20.60 -13.46
C LEU A 448 37.84 -20.77 -14.63
N LYS A 449 38.95 -20.02 -14.68
CA LYS A 449 40.03 -20.28 -15.67
C LYS A 449 40.59 -21.69 -15.54
N GLU A 450 40.82 -22.16 -14.32
CA GLU A 450 41.29 -23.53 -14.05
C GLU A 450 40.18 -24.59 -14.18
N VAL A 451 38.89 -24.22 -14.26
CA VAL A 451 37.82 -25.11 -14.75
C VAL A 451 37.92 -25.26 -16.26
N VAL A 452 37.86 -24.15 -17.00
CA VAL A 452 37.85 -24.15 -18.48
C VAL A 452 39.09 -24.83 -19.05
N LYS A 453 40.27 -24.59 -18.46
CA LYS A 453 41.55 -25.22 -18.82
C LYS A 453 41.61 -26.73 -18.57
N ARG A 454 40.78 -27.28 -17.65
CA ARG A 454 40.63 -28.74 -17.46
C ARG A 454 39.63 -29.35 -18.43
N ASN A 455 38.58 -28.60 -18.80
CA ASN A 455 37.58 -29.04 -19.76
C ASN A 455 38.08 -28.97 -21.21
N ASP A 456 39.02 -28.05 -21.50
CA ASP A 456 39.74 -27.90 -22.78
C ASP A 456 38.89 -27.61 -24.03
N VAL A 457 37.60 -27.29 -23.85
CA VAL A 457 36.62 -27.01 -24.93
C VAL A 457 36.51 -25.51 -25.24
N ASN A 458 36.45 -24.69 -24.20
CA ASN A 458 36.32 -23.23 -24.28
C ASN A 458 37.64 -22.56 -23.83
N ARG A 459 37.69 -21.23 -23.90
CA ARG A 459 38.75 -20.37 -23.34
C ARG A 459 38.11 -19.24 -22.53
N ILE A 460 38.84 -18.70 -21.56
CA ILE A 460 38.40 -17.56 -20.74
C ILE A 460 39.56 -16.60 -20.47
N GLU A 461 39.38 -15.36 -20.89
CA GLU A 461 40.28 -14.23 -20.73
C GLU A 461 39.71 -13.28 -19.67
N MET A 462 40.57 -12.48 -19.03
CA MET A 462 40.14 -11.42 -18.10
C MET A 462 41.08 -10.23 -18.20
N ASP A 463 40.53 -9.02 -18.35
CA ASP A 463 41.25 -7.75 -18.31
C ASP A 463 40.75 -6.87 -17.16
N ILE A 464 41.60 -5.95 -16.70
CA ILE A 464 41.32 -5.01 -15.61
C ILE A 464 41.56 -3.60 -16.14
N GLN A 465 40.48 -2.96 -16.59
CA GLN A 465 40.55 -1.65 -17.23
C GLN A 465 40.39 -0.54 -16.17
N ARG A 466 41.27 0.46 -16.18
CA ARG A 466 41.19 1.65 -15.31
C ARG A 466 41.15 2.96 -16.10
N PRO A 467 40.05 3.23 -16.82
CA PRO A 467 39.94 4.38 -17.71
C PRO A 467 39.86 5.73 -16.96
N THR A 468 40.18 6.79 -17.69
CA THR A 468 40.13 8.20 -17.26
C THR A 468 39.51 9.01 -18.40
N GLY A 469 38.66 9.98 -18.10
CA GLY A 469 38.03 10.84 -19.10
C GLY A 469 36.93 11.74 -18.54
N CYS A 470 36.26 12.48 -19.41
CA CYS A 470 35.09 13.29 -19.08
C CYS A 470 34.01 13.17 -20.17
N TYR A 471 32.74 13.38 -19.81
CA TYR A 471 31.61 13.55 -20.74
C TYR A 471 30.48 14.35 -20.10
N ASP A 472 29.56 14.84 -20.93
CA ASP A 472 28.42 15.64 -20.50
C ASP A 472 27.16 14.76 -20.46
N LEU A 473 26.50 14.67 -19.30
CA LEU A 473 25.25 13.93 -19.14
C LEU A 473 24.06 14.89 -19.13
N LYS A 474 23.12 14.68 -20.06
CA LYS A 474 21.81 15.35 -20.07
C LYS A 474 20.78 14.46 -19.38
N PHE A 475 20.55 14.71 -18.10
CA PHE A 475 19.70 13.95 -17.20
C PHE A 475 19.00 14.90 -16.21
N LEU A 476 17.75 15.29 -16.53
CA LEU A 476 16.94 16.32 -15.84
C LEU A 476 17.54 17.75 -15.91
N SER A 477 18.82 17.89 -15.55
CA SER A 477 19.72 19.02 -15.80
C SER A 477 20.77 18.63 -16.87
N VAL A 478 21.79 19.46 -17.08
CA VAL A 478 22.99 19.12 -17.86
C VAL A 478 24.23 19.41 -17.01
N PHE A 479 25.09 18.41 -16.85
CA PHE A 479 26.28 18.49 -16.02
C PHE A 479 27.41 17.61 -16.58
N THR A 480 28.65 17.97 -16.28
CA THR A 480 29.83 17.23 -16.74
C THR A 480 30.29 16.25 -15.67
N LEU A 481 30.66 15.06 -16.12
CA LEU A 481 31.16 13.97 -15.30
C LEU A 481 32.60 13.67 -15.71
N CYS A 482 33.53 13.73 -14.76
CA CYS A 482 34.95 13.49 -14.98
C CYS A 482 35.45 12.40 -14.02
N TYR A 483 36.11 11.38 -14.55
CA TYR A 483 36.54 10.20 -13.80
C TYR A 483 38.03 9.91 -14.03
N HIS A 484 38.72 9.43 -13.00
CA HIS A 484 40.13 9.07 -13.06
C HIS A 484 40.38 7.67 -12.47
N LYS A 485 40.90 6.75 -13.28
CA LYS A 485 41.28 5.37 -12.88
C LYS A 485 40.16 4.61 -12.11
N VAL A 486 38.91 4.77 -12.52
CA VAL A 486 37.78 3.95 -12.01
C VAL A 486 37.96 2.49 -12.44
N THR A 487 37.68 1.51 -11.59
CA THR A 487 37.97 0.09 -11.89
C THR A 487 36.82 -0.62 -12.61
N ASN A 488 37.14 -1.22 -13.77
CA ASN A 488 36.32 -2.20 -14.48
C ASN A 488 37.01 -3.58 -14.44
N ILE A 489 36.22 -4.65 -14.31
CA ILE A 489 36.69 -6.03 -14.44
C ILE A 489 35.94 -6.65 -15.62
N VAL A 490 36.67 -7.07 -16.65
CA VAL A 490 36.09 -7.59 -17.89
C VAL A 490 36.51 -9.04 -18.09
N ALA A 491 35.56 -9.97 -18.08
CA ALA A 491 35.80 -11.37 -18.44
C ALA A 491 35.29 -11.64 -19.86
N ARG A 492 36.02 -12.45 -20.64
CA ARG A 492 35.63 -12.85 -22.01
C ARG A 492 35.74 -14.36 -22.13
N ILE A 493 34.62 -15.06 -22.32
CA ILE A 493 34.57 -16.51 -22.54
C ILE A 493 34.18 -16.81 -24.00
N GLY A 494 34.68 -17.90 -24.56
CA GLY A 494 34.41 -18.27 -25.95
C GLY A 494 35.04 -19.61 -26.36
N PRO A 495 35.00 -20.00 -27.64
CA PRO A 495 35.60 -21.25 -28.11
C PRO A 495 37.13 -21.24 -27.96
N LYS A 496 37.71 -22.40 -27.66
CA LYS A 496 39.18 -22.60 -27.57
C LYS A 496 39.94 -22.21 -28.85
N LYS A 497 39.28 -22.27 -30.01
CA LYS A 497 39.89 -21.96 -31.33
C LYS A 497 40.43 -20.52 -31.46
N GLY A 498 39.99 -19.60 -30.62
CA GLY A 498 40.44 -18.21 -30.58
C GLY A 498 39.27 -17.22 -30.51
N PRO A 499 39.55 -15.91 -30.34
CA PRO A 499 38.54 -14.87 -30.29
C PRO A 499 37.67 -14.79 -31.56
N THR A 500 36.37 -14.54 -31.38
CA THR A 500 35.44 -14.33 -32.50
C THR A 500 35.24 -12.85 -32.83
N ASP A 501 35.01 -12.54 -34.11
CA ASP A 501 34.77 -11.17 -34.60
C ASP A 501 33.49 -10.52 -34.03
N PHE A 502 32.55 -11.36 -33.60
CA PHE A 502 31.27 -10.96 -33.02
C PHE A 502 31.14 -11.50 -31.60
N SER A 503 30.44 -10.75 -30.75
CA SER A 503 30.26 -11.04 -29.34
C SER A 503 29.05 -10.29 -28.76
N ILE A 504 28.53 -10.78 -27.64
CA ILE A 504 27.54 -10.07 -26.81
C ILE A 504 28.17 -9.58 -25.50
N LEU A 505 27.66 -8.47 -24.98
CA LEU A 505 27.99 -7.95 -23.65
C LEU A 505 26.90 -8.31 -22.65
N ILE A 506 27.28 -8.64 -21.42
CA ILE A 506 26.42 -8.64 -20.24
C ILE A 506 27.07 -7.68 -19.24
N ASN A 507 26.30 -6.71 -18.75
CA ASN A 507 26.77 -5.66 -17.82
C ASN A 507 25.95 -5.64 -16.53
N CYS A 508 26.64 -5.39 -15.43
CA CYS A 508 26.08 -4.88 -14.19
C CYS A 508 27.16 -4.15 -13.40
N HIS A 509 26.76 -3.27 -12.47
CA HIS A 509 27.71 -2.61 -11.58
C HIS A 509 27.95 -3.39 -10.28
N PHE A 510 29.13 -3.23 -9.70
CA PHE A 510 29.51 -3.80 -8.41
C PHE A 510 29.75 -2.74 -7.31
N ASP A 511 29.77 -1.45 -7.69
CA ASP A 511 29.72 -0.32 -6.77
C ASP A 511 28.30 0.02 -6.32
N THR A 512 28.19 0.89 -5.31
CA THR A 512 26.93 1.28 -4.65
C THR A 512 26.95 2.77 -4.29
N LEU A 513 25.79 3.37 -4.10
CA LEU A 513 25.67 4.66 -3.42
C LEU A 513 26.27 4.55 -1.99
N PRO A 514 26.77 5.65 -1.42
CA PRO A 514 27.09 5.72 0.00
C PRO A 514 25.92 5.29 0.91
N ASP A 515 26.27 4.60 2.00
CA ASP A 515 25.37 4.07 3.05
C ASP A 515 24.36 2.95 2.67
N THR A 516 24.29 2.50 1.42
CA THR A 516 23.54 1.27 1.03
C THR A 516 24.46 0.05 0.91
N PRO A 517 24.08 -1.15 1.41
CA PRO A 517 24.80 -2.39 1.15
C PRO A 517 24.71 -2.88 -0.30
N GLY A 518 23.78 -2.35 -1.10
CA GLY A 518 23.67 -2.64 -2.53
C GLY A 518 23.55 -4.12 -2.86
N ALA A 519 22.51 -4.76 -2.35
CA ALA A 519 22.21 -6.18 -2.53
C ALA A 519 21.38 -6.44 -3.80
N THR A 520 20.25 -5.74 -4.01
CA THR A 520 19.63 -5.65 -5.35
C THR A 520 20.29 -4.61 -6.24
N ASP A 521 21.06 -3.71 -5.63
CA ASP A 521 21.60 -2.49 -6.22
C ASP A 521 23.15 -2.45 -6.11
N ASN A 522 23.91 -3.27 -6.85
CA ASN A 522 23.51 -4.22 -7.90
C ASN A 522 24.25 -5.59 -7.79
N ALA A 523 24.55 -6.00 -6.55
CA ALA A 523 25.26 -7.26 -6.27
C ALA A 523 24.49 -8.52 -6.71
N VAL A 524 23.15 -8.48 -6.81
CA VAL A 524 22.33 -9.58 -7.32
C VAL A 524 22.62 -9.86 -8.80
N SER A 525 22.79 -8.82 -9.62
CA SER A 525 23.15 -8.99 -11.03
C SER A 525 24.59 -9.44 -11.17
N CYS A 526 25.51 -8.95 -10.32
CA CYS A 526 26.87 -9.50 -10.24
C CYS A 526 26.87 -11.01 -9.95
N ALA A 527 26.00 -11.47 -9.06
CA ALA A 527 25.85 -12.88 -8.73
C ALA A 527 25.22 -13.71 -9.85
N ILE A 528 24.17 -13.19 -10.50
CA ILE A 528 23.56 -13.82 -11.69
C ILE A 528 24.60 -13.93 -12.81
N MET A 529 25.34 -12.86 -13.06
CA MET A 529 26.35 -12.79 -14.12
C MET A 529 27.53 -13.73 -13.86
N MET A 530 28.01 -13.83 -12.62
CA MET A 530 29.07 -14.76 -12.22
C MET A 530 28.63 -16.23 -12.31
N GLU A 531 27.39 -16.54 -11.91
CA GLU A 531 26.80 -17.88 -12.02
C GLU A 531 26.61 -18.29 -13.49
N ILE A 532 26.20 -17.37 -14.36
CA ILE A 532 26.09 -17.62 -15.81
C ILE A 532 27.49 -17.87 -16.42
N LEU A 533 28.51 -17.12 -16.03
CA LEU A 533 29.90 -17.38 -16.42
C LEU A 533 30.39 -18.75 -15.90
N GLU A 534 29.99 -19.17 -14.69
CA GLU A 534 30.31 -20.49 -14.13
C GLU A 534 29.61 -21.63 -14.90
N VAL A 535 28.34 -21.46 -15.32
CA VAL A 535 27.64 -22.41 -16.19
C VAL A 535 28.33 -22.51 -17.56
N PHE A 536 28.72 -21.39 -18.18
CA PHE A 536 29.45 -21.42 -19.45
C PHE A 536 30.86 -22.03 -19.33
N ALA A 537 31.53 -21.86 -18.18
CA ALA A 537 32.82 -22.49 -17.90
C ALA A 537 32.76 -24.03 -17.81
N HIS A 538 31.61 -24.58 -17.40
CA HIS A 538 31.38 -26.02 -17.27
C HIS A 538 30.78 -26.68 -18.53
N LEU A 539 30.60 -25.96 -19.65
CA LEU A 539 30.10 -26.56 -20.89
C LEU A 539 31.11 -27.52 -21.54
N ASN A 540 30.61 -28.70 -21.90
CA ASN A 540 31.30 -29.70 -22.72
C ASN A 540 31.22 -29.41 -24.23
N GLU A 541 30.46 -28.38 -24.64
CA GLU A 541 30.34 -27.91 -26.03
C GLU A 541 31.02 -26.54 -26.21
N PRO A 542 31.66 -26.29 -27.36
CA PRO A 542 32.30 -25.01 -27.64
C PRO A 542 31.25 -23.93 -27.96
N LEU A 543 31.46 -22.72 -27.44
CA LEU A 543 30.61 -21.56 -27.76
C LEU A 543 30.77 -21.15 -29.23
N GLU A 544 29.67 -20.75 -29.89
CA GLU A 544 29.72 -20.27 -31.28
C GLU A 544 30.29 -18.85 -31.40
N HIS A 545 30.03 -18.01 -30.39
CA HIS A 545 30.51 -16.64 -30.28
C HIS A 545 30.90 -16.29 -28.85
N ASP A 546 31.85 -15.37 -28.72
CA ASP A 546 32.35 -14.88 -27.44
C ASP A 546 31.27 -14.13 -26.65
N ILE A 547 31.28 -14.29 -25.32
CA ILE A 547 30.48 -13.51 -24.38
C ILE A 547 31.43 -12.68 -23.53
N LEU A 548 31.18 -11.37 -23.46
CA LEU A 548 31.84 -10.45 -22.54
C LEU A 548 30.96 -10.21 -21.31
N PHE A 549 31.58 -10.24 -20.15
CA PHE A 549 30.99 -9.94 -18.86
C PHE A 549 31.72 -8.74 -18.27
N LEU A 550 31.01 -7.63 -18.08
CA LEU A 550 31.53 -6.38 -17.54
C LEU A 550 30.97 -6.15 -16.15
N PHE A 551 31.81 -6.34 -15.14
CA PHE A 551 31.56 -5.82 -13.80
C PHE A 551 32.14 -4.40 -13.76
N ASN A 552 31.28 -3.38 -13.69
CA ASN A 552 31.72 -1.99 -13.70
C ASN A 552 31.63 -1.35 -12.30
N GLY A 553 32.55 -0.43 -11.98
CA GLY A 553 32.76 0.07 -10.61
C GLY A 553 32.56 1.58 -10.45
N ALA A 554 31.68 2.20 -11.24
CA ALA A 554 31.27 3.60 -11.09
C ALA A 554 29.93 3.91 -11.81
N GLU A 555 28.90 3.08 -11.66
CA GLU A 555 27.54 3.40 -12.14
C GLU A 555 26.93 4.49 -11.26
N GLU A 556 26.95 4.29 -9.94
CA GLU A 556 26.35 5.16 -8.91
C GLU A 556 27.04 6.53 -8.77
N ASN A 557 27.97 6.80 -9.69
CA ASN A 557 28.61 8.09 -9.92
C ASN A 557 28.19 8.69 -11.27
N PHE A 558 26.99 8.32 -11.74
CA PHE A 558 26.34 8.67 -13.00
C PHE A 558 26.98 8.03 -14.27
N LEU A 559 27.16 6.70 -14.28
CA LEU A 559 27.50 5.86 -15.45
C LEU A 559 28.97 5.98 -15.96
N GLN A 560 29.90 6.37 -15.10
CA GLN A 560 31.27 6.72 -15.49
C GLN A 560 32.08 5.52 -16.00
N ALA A 561 31.90 4.37 -15.37
CA ALA A 561 32.69 3.17 -15.62
C ALA A 561 32.33 2.49 -16.95
N SER A 562 31.04 2.38 -17.28
CA SER A 562 30.58 1.90 -18.59
C SER A 562 30.98 2.83 -19.72
N HIS A 563 31.00 4.15 -19.51
CA HIS A 563 31.51 5.12 -20.48
C HIS A 563 33.01 4.91 -20.73
N GLY A 564 33.78 4.75 -19.65
CA GLY A 564 35.20 4.40 -19.72
C GLY A 564 35.48 3.11 -20.50
N PHE A 565 34.60 2.10 -20.39
CA PHE A 565 34.66 0.87 -21.19
C PHE A 565 34.32 1.13 -22.67
N ILE A 566 33.13 1.65 -22.97
CA ILE A 566 32.62 1.70 -24.35
C ILE A 566 33.37 2.70 -25.25
N VAL A 567 34.10 3.65 -24.67
CA VAL A 567 34.97 4.58 -25.42
C VAL A 567 36.38 4.01 -25.63
N ASN A 568 36.97 3.32 -24.65
CA ASN A 568 38.41 3.03 -24.65
C ASN A 568 38.79 1.53 -24.72
N HIS A 569 37.89 0.60 -24.40
CA HIS A 569 38.26 -0.81 -24.21
C HIS A 569 38.47 -1.55 -25.55
N PRO A 570 39.62 -2.22 -25.81
CA PRO A 570 39.90 -2.82 -27.12
C PRO A 570 38.83 -3.82 -27.62
N TRP A 571 38.31 -4.68 -26.73
CA TRP A 571 37.29 -5.67 -27.11
C TRP A 571 35.91 -5.09 -27.48
N ARG A 572 35.67 -3.78 -27.28
CA ARG A 572 34.36 -3.16 -27.61
C ARG A 572 33.96 -3.34 -29.08
N HIS A 573 34.95 -3.46 -29.98
CA HIS A 573 34.75 -3.47 -31.43
C HIS A 573 34.08 -4.76 -31.95
N SER A 574 34.16 -5.87 -31.19
CA SER A 574 33.44 -7.12 -31.50
C SER A 574 32.00 -7.14 -30.97
N LEU A 575 31.54 -6.14 -30.21
CA LEU A 575 30.19 -6.15 -29.65
C LEU A 575 29.13 -5.92 -30.73
N ARG A 576 28.03 -6.67 -30.64
CA ARG A 576 26.88 -6.57 -31.56
C ARG A 576 25.52 -6.46 -30.85
N ALA A 577 25.42 -6.96 -29.63
CA ALA A 577 24.27 -6.76 -28.74
C ALA A 577 24.72 -6.72 -27.27
N PHE A 578 23.89 -6.19 -26.38
CA PHE A 578 24.15 -6.23 -24.94
C PHE A 578 22.91 -6.57 -24.09
N ILE A 579 23.14 -7.03 -22.87
CA ILE A 579 22.14 -7.20 -21.81
C ILE A 579 22.61 -6.37 -20.61
N ASN A 580 21.80 -5.42 -20.17
CA ASN A 580 22.02 -4.65 -18.95
C ASN A 580 21.08 -5.17 -17.84
N LEU A 581 21.61 -5.31 -16.62
CA LEU A 581 20.95 -5.94 -15.48
C LEU A 581 20.99 -5.02 -14.26
N GLU A 582 19.83 -4.68 -13.69
CA GLU A 582 19.68 -3.65 -12.66
C GLU A 582 18.70 -4.04 -11.53
N GLY A 583 18.64 -3.24 -10.45
CA GLY A 583 17.69 -3.43 -9.37
C GLY A 583 17.25 -2.14 -8.69
N CYS A 584 16.10 -1.60 -9.10
CA CYS A 584 15.45 -0.46 -8.43
C CYS A 584 14.40 -0.87 -7.38
N GLY A 585 14.41 -2.14 -6.96
CA GLY A 585 13.58 -2.71 -5.89
C GLY A 585 14.01 -4.12 -5.50
N SER A 586 13.66 -4.55 -4.28
CA SER A 586 14.21 -5.76 -3.64
C SER A 586 13.89 -7.09 -4.31
N GLY A 587 13.01 -7.14 -5.31
CA GLY A 587 12.71 -8.40 -6.00
C GLY A 587 11.44 -8.38 -6.84
N GLY A 588 10.58 -9.38 -6.65
CA GLY A 588 9.50 -9.69 -7.59
C GLY A 588 10.01 -10.32 -8.88
N ARG A 589 9.26 -10.16 -9.97
CA ARG A 589 9.69 -10.56 -11.32
C ARG A 589 10.54 -9.44 -11.91
N GLU A 590 11.72 -9.77 -12.42
CA GLU A 590 12.51 -8.90 -13.28
C GLU A 590 11.68 -8.42 -14.48
N LEU A 591 11.71 -7.13 -14.80
CA LEU A 591 10.98 -6.55 -15.93
C LEU A 591 11.96 -6.14 -17.01
N LEU A 592 11.77 -6.65 -18.24
CA LEU A 592 12.35 -6.03 -19.43
C LEU A 592 11.59 -4.73 -19.73
N PHE A 593 12.22 -3.59 -19.45
CA PHE A 593 11.61 -2.27 -19.53
C PHE A 593 12.14 -1.40 -20.68
N GLN A 594 13.36 -1.63 -21.16
CA GLN A 594 13.87 -1.01 -22.39
C GLN A 594 14.48 -2.04 -23.34
N THR A 595 14.34 -1.76 -24.64
CA THR A 595 15.10 -2.43 -25.72
C THR A 595 15.72 -1.36 -26.62
N GLY A 596 16.85 -1.70 -27.24
CA GLY A 596 17.58 -0.81 -28.14
C GLY A 596 16.74 -0.41 -29.36
N PRO A 597 16.96 0.79 -29.93
CA PRO A 597 16.23 1.25 -31.11
C PRO A 597 16.51 0.35 -32.33
N GLY A 598 15.49 0.14 -33.18
CA GLY A 598 15.58 -0.60 -34.46
C GLY A 598 15.65 -2.13 -34.36
N GLU A 599 16.43 -2.67 -33.41
CA GLU A 599 16.80 -4.09 -33.39
C GLU A 599 15.68 -5.03 -32.94
N SER A 600 14.77 -5.29 -33.87
CA SER A 600 13.55 -6.06 -33.68
C SER A 600 13.76 -7.57 -33.59
N TRP A 601 14.92 -8.08 -33.98
CA TRP A 601 15.29 -9.49 -33.75
C TRP A 601 15.66 -9.76 -32.29
N LEU A 602 16.16 -8.76 -31.54
CA LEU A 602 16.52 -8.91 -30.12
C LEU A 602 15.28 -9.22 -29.28
N ILE A 603 14.27 -8.34 -29.33
CA ILE A 603 13.01 -8.53 -28.60
C ILE A 603 12.33 -9.85 -28.98
N LYS A 604 12.33 -10.23 -30.27
CA LYS A 604 11.85 -11.54 -30.70
C LYS A 604 12.67 -12.70 -30.10
N THR A 605 14.00 -12.62 -30.10
CA THR A 605 14.87 -13.67 -29.55
C THR A 605 14.62 -13.89 -28.05
N TYR A 606 14.38 -12.83 -27.28
CA TYR A 606 13.94 -12.93 -25.89
C TYR A 606 12.58 -13.63 -25.77
N LEU A 607 11.58 -13.19 -26.54
CA LEU A 607 10.21 -13.73 -26.48
C LEU A 607 10.11 -15.20 -26.92
N ASP A 608 10.94 -15.63 -27.86
CA ASP A 608 10.99 -17.00 -28.37
C ASP A 608 11.79 -17.97 -27.45
N ASN A 609 12.67 -17.48 -26.56
CA ASN A 609 13.64 -18.31 -25.82
C ASN A 609 13.64 -18.14 -24.29
N ALA A 610 13.13 -17.05 -23.74
CA ALA A 610 13.04 -16.86 -22.30
C ALA A 610 12.06 -17.90 -21.69
N PRO A 611 12.45 -18.73 -20.71
CA PRO A 611 11.53 -19.68 -20.07
C PRO A 611 10.43 -18.98 -19.28
N HIS A 612 10.69 -17.74 -18.84
CA HIS A 612 9.87 -16.98 -17.91
C HIS A 612 9.74 -15.52 -18.36
N PRO A 613 9.22 -15.22 -19.56
CA PRO A 613 9.18 -13.85 -20.06
C PRO A 613 8.36 -12.92 -19.15
N HIS A 614 8.82 -11.68 -19.00
CA HIS A 614 8.09 -10.59 -18.36
C HIS A 614 8.59 -9.25 -18.94
N CYS A 615 7.74 -8.59 -19.71
CA CYS A 615 8.06 -7.40 -20.47
C CYS A 615 6.79 -6.58 -20.73
N ASN A 616 6.92 -5.26 -20.84
CA ASN A 616 5.79 -4.38 -21.17
C ASN A 616 6.28 -3.16 -21.96
N VAL A 617 5.79 -3.00 -23.19
CA VAL A 617 6.16 -1.87 -24.05
C VAL A 617 5.75 -0.50 -23.48
N LEU A 618 4.81 -0.46 -22.52
CA LEU A 618 4.49 0.75 -21.75
C LEU A 618 5.70 1.28 -20.97
N GLY A 619 6.55 0.40 -20.41
CA GLY A 619 7.79 0.81 -19.77
C GLY A 619 8.72 1.51 -20.76
N GLN A 620 8.88 0.91 -21.94
CA GLN A 620 9.74 1.43 -23.00
C GLN A 620 9.28 2.81 -23.48
N GLU A 621 7.99 3.02 -23.70
CA GLU A 621 7.46 4.35 -24.09
C GLU A 621 7.63 5.39 -22.96
N ILE A 622 7.41 5.05 -21.69
CA ILE A 622 7.58 6.00 -20.57
C ILE A 622 9.05 6.43 -20.39
N PHE A 623 10.00 5.49 -20.47
CA PHE A 623 11.43 5.83 -20.41
C PHE A 623 11.88 6.63 -21.64
N GLN A 624 11.40 6.29 -22.85
CA GLN A 624 11.70 7.06 -24.06
C GLN A 624 11.12 8.49 -24.04
N LEU A 625 10.05 8.73 -23.29
CA LEU A 625 9.47 10.07 -23.07
C LEU A 625 10.26 10.91 -22.05
N GLY A 626 11.26 10.36 -21.35
CA GLY A 626 12.07 11.09 -20.36
C GLY A 626 11.31 11.53 -19.11
N ILE A 627 10.20 10.85 -18.79
CA ILE A 627 9.32 11.17 -17.64
C ILE A 627 9.94 10.69 -16.30
N ILE A 628 10.85 9.72 -16.35
CA ILE A 628 11.41 9.05 -15.18
C ILE A 628 12.76 9.70 -14.79
N PRO A 629 12.98 10.06 -13.51
CA PRO A 629 14.26 10.55 -13.00
C PRO A 629 15.19 9.37 -12.66
N SER A 630 15.51 8.54 -13.66
CA SER A 630 16.48 7.45 -13.56
C SER A 630 17.06 7.15 -14.94
N ASP A 631 18.34 6.83 -14.98
CA ASP A 631 19.08 6.38 -16.15
C ASP A 631 19.87 5.11 -15.75
N THR A 632 20.50 4.45 -16.70
CA THR A 632 21.24 3.19 -16.50
C THR A 632 22.38 3.07 -17.53
N ASP A 633 23.32 2.14 -17.33
CA ASP A 633 24.40 1.88 -18.28
C ASP A 633 23.94 1.53 -19.71
N PHE A 634 22.71 1.01 -19.86
CA PHE A 634 22.06 0.82 -21.17
C PHE A 634 22.13 2.09 -22.03
N ARG A 635 21.95 3.28 -21.43
CA ARG A 635 22.05 4.55 -22.14
C ARG A 635 23.46 4.79 -22.70
N ILE A 636 24.50 4.43 -21.96
CA ILE A 636 25.88 4.64 -22.40
C ILE A 636 26.22 3.73 -23.59
N PHE A 637 25.83 2.46 -23.53
CA PHE A 637 26.02 1.52 -24.64
C PHE A 637 25.18 1.91 -25.88
N ARG A 638 23.98 2.50 -25.68
CA ARG A 638 23.13 3.05 -26.75
C ARG A 638 23.68 4.32 -27.37
N ASP A 639 23.99 5.34 -26.57
CA ASP A 639 24.30 6.70 -27.06
C ASP A 639 25.77 6.81 -27.52
N TYR A 640 26.72 6.24 -26.77
CA TYR A 640 28.15 6.29 -27.09
C TYR A 640 28.62 5.06 -27.86
N GLY A 641 28.13 3.87 -27.50
CA GLY A 641 28.44 2.63 -28.20
C GLY A 641 27.71 2.45 -29.54
N LYS A 642 26.50 3.01 -29.67
CA LYS A 642 25.58 2.78 -30.80
C LYS A 642 25.24 1.29 -30.99
N ILE A 643 25.16 0.57 -29.88
CA ILE A 643 24.77 -0.84 -29.82
C ILE A 643 23.33 -0.89 -29.30
N SER A 644 22.55 -1.87 -29.74
CA SER A 644 21.23 -2.17 -29.20
C SER A 644 21.28 -3.36 -28.24
N GLY A 645 20.42 -3.34 -27.23
CA GLY A 645 20.42 -4.33 -26.17
C GLY A 645 19.10 -4.40 -25.41
N PHE A 646 19.16 -5.00 -24.24
CA PHE A 646 18.06 -5.13 -23.28
C PHE A 646 18.40 -4.38 -22.00
N ASP A 647 17.40 -3.82 -21.33
CA ASP A 647 17.52 -3.31 -19.96
C ASP A 647 16.48 -4.02 -19.06
N ILE A 648 16.97 -4.72 -18.05
CA ILE A 648 16.18 -5.65 -17.24
C ILE A 648 16.40 -5.32 -15.77
N ALA A 649 15.34 -4.92 -15.06
CA ALA A 649 15.43 -4.50 -13.66
C ALA A 649 14.48 -5.28 -12.73
N TYR A 650 14.91 -5.54 -11.50
CA TYR A 650 13.97 -5.76 -10.39
C TYR A 650 13.32 -4.43 -10.00
N ILE A 651 12.00 -4.41 -9.86
CA ILE A 651 11.21 -3.18 -9.63
C ILE A 651 10.33 -3.22 -8.38
N ARG A 652 10.07 -4.42 -7.82
CA ARG A 652 9.09 -4.56 -6.73
C ARG A 652 9.73 -4.14 -5.41
N ASN A 653 8.98 -3.41 -4.57
CA ASN A 653 9.47 -2.88 -3.29
C ASN A 653 10.67 -1.91 -3.42
N GLY A 654 10.61 -0.96 -4.38
CA GLY A 654 11.57 0.14 -4.55
C GLY A 654 11.69 1.14 -3.39
N TRP A 655 11.10 0.84 -2.23
CA TRP A 655 11.27 1.59 -1.00
C TRP A 655 12.66 1.38 -0.37
N VAL A 656 13.32 0.25 -0.64
CA VAL A 656 14.65 -0.09 -0.10
C VAL A 656 15.81 0.43 -0.96
N TYR A 657 15.54 0.74 -2.23
CA TYR A 657 16.50 1.19 -3.23
C TYR A 657 17.19 2.50 -2.79
N HIS A 658 18.52 2.59 -2.92
CA HIS A 658 19.35 3.66 -2.34
C HIS A 658 19.12 3.86 -0.81
N THR A 659 19.11 2.78 -0.01
CA THR A 659 18.97 2.86 1.47
C THR A 659 19.79 1.81 2.23
N GLU A 660 19.99 2.00 3.54
CA GLU A 660 20.62 1.01 4.45
C GLU A 660 19.83 -0.32 4.59
N PHE A 661 18.70 -0.46 3.89
CA PHE A 661 17.79 -1.62 3.90
C PHE A 661 17.78 -2.42 2.59
N ASP A 662 18.50 -2.03 1.54
CA ASP A 662 18.72 -2.95 0.42
C ASP A 662 19.68 -4.06 0.84
N ARG A 663 19.15 -5.26 1.08
CA ARG A 663 19.85 -6.38 1.71
C ARG A 663 19.40 -7.74 1.15
N PRO A 664 20.27 -8.77 1.15
CA PRO A 664 19.97 -10.07 0.52
C PRO A 664 18.75 -10.80 1.09
N GLU A 665 18.37 -10.54 2.35
CA GLU A 665 17.23 -11.19 3.00
C GLU A 665 15.87 -10.71 2.49
N LEU A 666 15.81 -9.56 1.80
CA LEU A 666 14.59 -9.04 1.19
C LEU A 666 14.37 -9.53 -0.25
N ILE A 667 15.33 -10.29 -0.82
CA ILE A 667 15.24 -10.83 -2.18
C ILE A 667 14.50 -12.16 -2.17
N ASP A 668 13.30 -12.17 -2.78
CA ASP A 668 12.41 -13.33 -2.89
C ASP A 668 13.13 -14.62 -3.33
N ILE A 669 12.81 -15.74 -2.66
CA ILE A 669 13.30 -17.06 -3.06
C ILE A 669 12.71 -17.42 -4.44
N GLY A 670 13.58 -17.78 -5.37
CA GLY A 670 13.24 -18.09 -6.76
C GLY A 670 13.25 -16.89 -7.72
N ALA A 671 13.37 -15.64 -7.23
CA ALA A 671 13.48 -14.47 -8.11
C ALA A 671 14.86 -14.38 -8.81
N ILE A 672 15.92 -14.83 -8.14
CA ILE A 672 17.28 -14.90 -8.72
C ILE A 672 17.33 -16.06 -9.72
N GLN A 673 16.72 -17.21 -9.37
CA GLN A 673 16.57 -18.36 -10.25
C GLN A 673 15.84 -17.99 -11.55
N ARG A 674 14.72 -17.26 -11.45
CA ARG A 674 13.92 -16.80 -12.58
C ARG A 674 14.74 -15.95 -13.55
N SER A 675 15.38 -14.90 -13.03
CA SER A 675 16.19 -13.98 -13.84
C SER A 675 17.38 -14.70 -14.46
N GLY A 676 18.08 -15.54 -13.69
CA GLY A 676 19.19 -16.35 -14.15
C GLY A 676 18.83 -17.34 -15.26
N ASP A 677 17.71 -18.07 -15.14
CA ASP A 677 17.21 -18.98 -16.19
C ASP A 677 16.84 -18.21 -17.47
N ASN A 678 16.22 -17.02 -17.35
CA ASN A 678 15.92 -16.14 -18.47
C ASN A 678 17.19 -15.64 -19.19
N ILE A 679 18.15 -15.09 -18.44
CA ILE A 679 19.35 -14.49 -19.01
C ILE A 679 20.26 -15.58 -19.60
N LEU A 680 20.41 -16.74 -18.93
CA LEU A 680 21.17 -17.88 -19.46
C LEU A 680 20.58 -18.39 -20.78
N ALA A 681 19.25 -18.51 -20.88
CA ALA A 681 18.58 -18.91 -22.11
C ALA A 681 18.73 -17.86 -23.21
N LEU A 682 18.55 -16.57 -22.89
CA LEU A 682 18.75 -15.45 -23.81
C LEU A 682 20.18 -15.41 -24.34
N SER A 683 21.20 -15.50 -23.48
CA SER A 683 22.62 -15.53 -23.89
C SER A 683 22.92 -16.72 -24.81
N ARG A 684 22.41 -17.92 -24.48
CA ARG A 684 22.53 -19.12 -25.33
C ARG A 684 21.84 -18.94 -26.69
N ALA A 685 20.71 -18.23 -26.75
CA ALA A 685 20.01 -17.94 -28.00
C ALA A 685 20.72 -16.86 -28.86
N LEU A 686 21.20 -15.79 -28.23
CA LEU A 686 21.89 -14.68 -28.91
C LEU A 686 23.20 -15.12 -29.57
N ILE A 687 24.04 -15.93 -28.90
CA ILE A 687 25.30 -16.42 -29.50
C ILE A 687 25.09 -17.40 -30.67
N ARG A 688 23.91 -18.04 -30.74
CA ARG A 688 23.49 -18.94 -31.83
C ARG A 688 22.70 -18.22 -32.93
N SER A 689 22.39 -16.93 -32.74
CA SER A 689 21.58 -16.16 -33.66
C SER A 689 22.36 -15.80 -34.94
N PRO A 690 21.86 -16.09 -36.15
CA PRO A 690 22.50 -15.65 -37.38
C PRO A 690 22.52 -14.11 -37.50
N TYR A 691 21.55 -13.43 -36.87
CA TYR A 691 21.47 -11.97 -36.84
C TYR A 691 22.60 -11.32 -36.03
N LEU A 692 23.31 -12.04 -35.15
CA LEU A 692 24.50 -11.51 -34.48
C LEU A 692 25.66 -11.25 -35.47
N LYS A 693 25.72 -12.01 -36.57
CA LYS A 693 26.69 -11.84 -37.67
C LYS A 693 26.23 -10.78 -38.68
N GLN A 694 24.91 -10.68 -38.89
CA GLN A 694 24.27 -9.86 -39.93
C GLN A 694 22.96 -9.21 -39.41
N PRO A 695 23.02 -8.19 -38.54
CA PRO A 695 21.81 -7.55 -38.00
C PRO A 695 20.97 -6.88 -39.09
N ALA A 696 21.64 -6.20 -40.03
CA ALA A 696 21.04 -5.50 -41.17
C ALA A 696 20.31 -6.40 -42.20
N ASN A 697 20.31 -7.73 -42.02
CA ASN A 697 19.45 -8.65 -42.78
C ASN A 697 18.08 -8.86 -42.11
N PHE A 698 17.80 -8.23 -40.97
CA PHE A 698 16.48 -8.13 -40.38
C PHE A 698 15.77 -6.84 -40.83
N ASN A 699 14.44 -6.80 -40.82
CA ASN A 699 13.69 -5.58 -41.12
C ASN A 699 13.70 -4.63 -39.90
N GLU A 700 14.81 -3.90 -39.68
CA GLU A 700 15.04 -2.94 -38.58
C GLU A 700 13.89 -1.93 -38.38
N GLY A 701 13.16 -1.55 -39.44
CA GLY A 701 11.98 -0.67 -39.35
C GLY A 701 10.76 -1.28 -38.62
N THR A 702 10.82 -2.53 -38.17
CA THR A 702 9.67 -3.26 -37.61
C THR A 702 9.53 -3.03 -36.10
N LYS A 703 8.77 -2.01 -35.69
CA LYS A 703 8.35 -1.88 -34.28
C LYS A 703 7.48 -3.08 -33.86
N TRP A 704 7.63 -3.54 -32.62
CA TRP A 704 6.82 -4.59 -32.00
C TRP A 704 6.00 -4.04 -30.84
N VAL A 705 4.80 -4.60 -30.67
CA VAL A 705 3.99 -4.46 -29.45
C VAL A 705 4.14 -5.75 -28.66
N PHE A 706 4.46 -5.65 -27.37
CA PHE A 706 4.59 -6.79 -26.46
C PHE A 706 4.01 -6.47 -25.08
N LEU A 707 3.30 -7.44 -24.49
CA LEU A 707 2.68 -7.33 -23.18
C LEU A 707 2.63 -8.68 -22.44
N ASP A 708 2.87 -8.63 -21.14
CA ASP A 708 2.58 -9.74 -20.21
C ASP A 708 1.08 -9.77 -19.86
N VAL A 709 0.48 -10.96 -19.89
CA VAL A 709 -0.93 -11.20 -19.52
C VAL A 709 -0.99 -11.79 -18.12
N VAL A 710 -0.92 -10.92 -17.11
CA VAL A 710 -1.12 -11.27 -15.69
C VAL A 710 -0.13 -12.34 -15.19
N GLY A 711 1.08 -12.34 -15.76
CA GLY A 711 2.13 -13.29 -15.46
C GLY A 711 1.90 -14.72 -15.95
N LEU A 712 0.88 -14.96 -16.78
CA LEU A 712 0.50 -16.28 -17.31
C LEU A 712 1.20 -16.61 -18.64
N PHE A 713 1.22 -15.65 -19.57
CA PHE A 713 1.86 -15.74 -20.88
C PHE A 713 2.06 -14.34 -21.48
N THR A 714 2.95 -14.21 -22.45
CA THR A 714 3.24 -12.95 -23.15
C THR A 714 2.59 -12.96 -24.54
N ILE A 715 1.98 -11.85 -24.94
CA ILE A 715 1.49 -11.62 -26.31
C ILE A 715 2.44 -10.65 -27.01
N PHE A 716 2.84 -10.95 -28.24
CA PHE A 716 3.61 -10.04 -29.08
C PHE A 716 3.20 -10.08 -30.56
N TYR A 717 3.31 -8.94 -31.24
CA TYR A 717 2.99 -8.79 -32.66
C TYR A 717 3.62 -7.54 -33.29
N GLU A 718 3.78 -7.52 -34.62
CA GLU A 718 4.26 -6.33 -35.35
C GLU A 718 3.32 -5.13 -35.16
N MET A 719 3.87 -3.92 -35.13
CA MET A 719 3.09 -2.67 -35.13
C MET A 719 2.16 -2.56 -36.35
N LYS A 720 2.48 -3.18 -37.49
CA LYS A 720 1.56 -3.27 -38.64
C LYS A 720 0.27 -4.02 -38.28
N LEU A 721 0.39 -5.13 -37.55
CA LEU A 721 -0.76 -5.89 -37.04
C LEU A 721 -1.51 -5.09 -35.96
N ALA A 722 -0.79 -4.34 -35.12
CA ALA A 722 -1.40 -3.42 -34.15
C ALA A 722 -2.32 -2.39 -34.83
N LEU A 723 -1.84 -1.74 -35.89
CA LEU A 723 -2.64 -0.81 -36.70
C LEU A 723 -3.85 -1.50 -37.33
N ILE A 724 -3.66 -2.70 -37.91
CA ILE A 724 -4.76 -3.48 -38.52
C ILE A 724 -5.82 -3.85 -37.47
N PHE A 725 -5.44 -4.32 -36.28
CA PHE A 725 -6.38 -4.63 -35.20
C PHE A 725 -7.10 -3.37 -34.70
N ASN A 726 -6.38 -2.29 -34.43
CA ASN A 726 -6.97 -1.03 -33.99
C ASN A 726 -7.99 -0.49 -35.00
N TYR A 727 -7.63 -0.39 -36.29
CA TYR A 727 -8.56 0.06 -37.33
C TYR A 727 -9.72 -0.91 -37.55
N THR A 728 -9.51 -2.22 -37.44
CA THR A 728 -10.61 -3.21 -37.52
C THR A 728 -11.61 -3.02 -36.38
N VAL A 729 -11.13 -2.82 -35.14
CA VAL A 729 -11.97 -2.54 -33.98
C VAL A 729 -12.74 -1.23 -34.15
N LEU A 730 -12.11 -0.17 -34.68
CA LEU A 730 -12.76 1.11 -35.00
C LEU A 730 -13.80 0.99 -36.12
N VAL A 731 -13.62 0.11 -37.10
CA VAL A 731 -14.62 -0.18 -38.13
C VAL A 731 -15.80 -0.98 -37.55
N LEU A 732 -15.57 -1.94 -36.64
CA LEU A 732 -16.62 -2.69 -35.95
C LEU A 732 -17.51 -1.81 -35.06
N VAL A 733 -16.89 -0.97 -34.20
CA VAL A 733 -17.18 0.47 -34.11
C VAL A 733 -18.41 1.03 -34.85
N LEU A 734 -18.06 1.60 -36.00
CA LEU A 734 -18.95 2.30 -36.93
C LEU A 734 -20.05 1.39 -37.48
N ILE A 735 -19.76 0.13 -37.78
CA ILE A 735 -20.75 -0.85 -38.25
C ILE A 735 -21.85 -1.06 -37.19
N ARG A 736 -21.47 -1.23 -35.91
CA ARG A 736 -22.42 -1.42 -34.80
C ARG A 736 -23.31 -0.19 -34.60
N ILE A 737 -22.73 1.01 -34.64
CA ILE A 737 -23.48 2.28 -34.57
C ILE A 737 -24.44 2.42 -35.77
N TYR A 738 -23.99 2.09 -36.98
CA TYR A 738 -24.83 2.13 -38.18
C TYR A 738 -26.02 1.15 -38.09
N LEU A 739 -25.78 -0.08 -37.60
CA LEU A 739 -26.83 -1.07 -37.40
C LEU A 739 -27.87 -0.61 -36.37
N HIS A 740 -27.44 -0.02 -35.24
CA HIS A 740 -28.35 0.50 -34.22
C HIS A 740 -29.16 1.72 -34.72
N LEU A 741 -28.52 2.68 -35.41
CA LEU A 741 -29.18 3.89 -35.92
C LEU A 741 -30.13 3.61 -37.10
N PHE A 742 -29.67 2.90 -38.14
CA PHE A 742 -30.34 2.85 -39.44
C PHE A 742 -31.05 1.53 -39.74
N ARG A 743 -30.60 0.40 -39.18
CA ARG A 743 -31.20 -0.92 -39.44
C ARG A 743 -32.20 -1.35 -38.37
N ASN A 744 -31.86 -1.13 -37.10
CA ASN A 744 -32.69 -1.52 -35.96
C ASN A 744 -33.62 -0.40 -35.47
N GLY A 745 -33.25 0.87 -35.69
CA GLY A 745 -33.98 2.03 -35.16
C GLY A 745 -33.96 2.13 -33.63
N ASP A 746 -32.91 1.62 -32.98
CA ASP A 746 -32.83 1.50 -31.51
C ASP A 746 -32.81 2.86 -30.80
N TYR A 747 -32.20 3.88 -31.41
CA TYR A 747 -32.17 5.28 -30.98
C TYR A 747 -31.87 6.21 -32.17
N SER A 748 -32.09 7.52 -32.02
CA SER A 748 -31.80 8.51 -33.06
C SER A 748 -30.46 9.22 -32.82
N ILE A 749 -29.89 9.80 -33.89
CA ILE A 749 -28.58 10.49 -33.83
C ILE A 749 -28.58 11.66 -32.82
N ASN A 750 -29.71 12.36 -32.66
CA ASN A 750 -29.87 13.42 -31.66
C ASN A 750 -29.80 12.90 -30.21
N VAL A 751 -30.18 11.64 -29.96
CA VAL A 751 -30.00 11.00 -28.64
C VAL A 751 -28.55 10.60 -28.43
N LEU A 752 -27.87 10.06 -29.45
CA LEU A 752 -26.45 9.71 -29.38
C LEU A 752 -25.53 10.93 -29.17
N LEU A 753 -25.82 12.04 -29.85
CA LEU A 753 -25.12 13.30 -29.68
C LEU A 753 -25.32 13.86 -28.25
N ARG A 754 -26.55 13.86 -27.73
CA ARG A 754 -26.81 14.24 -26.32
C ARG A 754 -26.12 13.33 -25.32
N ALA A 755 -26.13 12.02 -25.53
CA ALA A 755 -25.41 11.07 -24.68
C ALA A 755 -23.90 11.37 -24.66
N SER A 756 -23.31 11.66 -25.83
CA SER A 756 -21.88 11.97 -25.96
C SER A 756 -21.51 13.34 -25.37
N MET A 757 -22.34 14.37 -25.59
CA MET A 757 -22.21 15.65 -24.89
C MET A 757 -22.31 15.46 -23.38
N ASN A 758 -23.21 14.60 -22.88
CA ASN A 758 -23.31 14.31 -21.45
C ASN A 758 -22.05 13.59 -20.91
N GLN A 759 -21.39 12.71 -21.68
CA GLN A 759 -20.11 12.12 -21.27
C GLN A 759 -18.99 13.17 -21.22
N PHE A 760 -18.86 14.04 -22.23
CA PHE A 760 -17.86 15.13 -22.24
C PHE A 760 -18.12 16.17 -21.14
N MET A 761 -19.38 16.51 -20.88
CA MET A 761 -19.78 17.38 -19.78
C MET A 761 -19.55 16.72 -18.41
N ALA A 762 -19.77 15.40 -18.28
CA ALA A 762 -19.45 14.67 -17.06
C ALA A 762 -17.94 14.60 -16.80
N PHE A 763 -17.12 14.37 -17.84
CA PHE A 763 -15.66 14.41 -17.75
C PHE A 763 -15.16 15.81 -17.37
N GLY A 764 -15.62 16.85 -18.06
CA GLY A 764 -15.30 18.24 -17.73
C GLY A 764 -15.76 18.64 -16.34
N ALA A 765 -16.96 18.23 -15.92
CA ALA A 765 -17.47 18.47 -14.57
C ALA A 765 -16.70 17.68 -13.50
N MET A 766 -16.26 16.44 -13.76
CA MET A 766 -15.40 15.68 -12.84
C MET A 766 -14.03 16.36 -12.66
N LEU A 767 -13.40 16.81 -13.75
CA LEU A 767 -12.11 17.50 -13.69
C LEU A 767 -12.25 18.85 -12.96
N PHE A 768 -13.27 19.63 -13.31
CA PHE A 768 -13.57 20.92 -12.69
C PHE A 768 -13.96 20.78 -11.22
N THR A 769 -14.83 19.82 -10.86
CA THR A 769 -15.20 19.60 -9.45
C THR A 769 -14.05 19.02 -8.63
N GLY A 770 -13.19 18.17 -9.19
CA GLY A 770 -11.97 17.73 -8.49
C GLY A 770 -11.07 18.91 -8.11
N ILE A 771 -10.75 19.77 -9.08
CA ILE A 771 -9.93 20.97 -8.88
C ILE A 771 -10.61 21.96 -7.92
N CYS A 772 -11.89 22.25 -8.13
CA CYS A 772 -12.64 23.21 -7.32
C CYS A 772 -12.95 22.71 -5.90
N LEU A 773 -13.20 21.42 -5.65
CA LEU A 773 -13.36 20.90 -4.29
C LEU A 773 -12.05 21.06 -3.51
N VAL A 774 -10.91 20.67 -4.09
CA VAL A 774 -9.60 20.77 -3.41
C VAL A 774 -9.29 22.22 -3.05
N LEU A 775 -9.52 23.17 -3.97
CA LEU A 775 -9.31 24.60 -3.69
C LEU A 775 -10.31 25.17 -2.68
N ILE A 776 -11.62 24.95 -2.87
CA ILE A 776 -12.67 25.59 -2.06
C ILE A 776 -12.74 25.00 -0.64
N ILE A 777 -12.56 23.70 -0.47
CA ILE A 777 -12.53 23.07 0.87
C ILE A 777 -11.30 23.55 1.64
N SER A 778 -10.15 23.71 0.98
CA SER A 778 -8.93 24.24 1.61
C SER A 778 -9.03 25.73 1.97
N LEU A 779 -9.68 26.55 1.13
CA LEU A 779 -9.81 28.00 1.35
C LEU A 779 -10.94 28.42 2.29
N LEU A 780 -12.04 27.65 2.36
CA LEU A 780 -13.21 28.00 3.19
C LEU A 780 -13.40 27.08 4.41
N ASN A 781 -12.60 26.01 4.56
CA ASN A 781 -12.70 25.03 5.66
C ASN A 781 -14.11 24.39 5.81
N MET A 782 -14.84 24.26 4.69
CA MET A 782 -16.21 23.73 4.65
C MET A 782 -16.24 22.34 4.00
N THR A 783 -16.12 21.30 4.84
CA THR A 783 -16.42 19.91 4.46
C THR A 783 -17.93 19.64 4.45
N MET A 784 -18.36 18.52 3.86
CA MET A 784 -19.75 17.99 3.87
C MET A 784 -20.81 18.71 3.00
N SER A 785 -20.43 19.59 2.07
CA SER A 785 -21.36 20.41 1.25
C SER A 785 -22.32 19.64 0.31
N TRP A 786 -22.15 18.33 0.14
CA TRP A 786 -22.82 17.49 -0.88
C TRP A 786 -24.25 17.05 -0.53
N TYR A 787 -24.95 17.75 0.36
CA TYR A 787 -26.23 17.31 0.95
C TYR A 787 -27.49 17.64 0.11
N SER A 788 -27.34 18.12 -1.14
CA SER A 788 -28.45 18.75 -1.89
C SER A 788 -28.42 18.49 -3.41
N MET A 789 -28.70 17.27 -3.87
CA MET A 789 -29.28 17.01 -5.21
C MET A 789 -30.26 15.81 -5.22
N PRO A 790 -31.37 15.83 -5.99
CA PRO A 790 -32.35 14.74 -6.05
C PRO A 790 -31.98 13.63 -7.06
N GLU A 791 -32.76 12.54 -7.03
CA GLU A 791 -32.56 11.33 -7.84
C GLU A 791 -33.15 11.49 -9.27
N LEU A 792 -32.50 10.90 -10.28
CA LEU A 792 -32.94 10.89 -11.68
C LEU A 792 -33.43 9.49 -12.08
N ASP A 793 -34.59 9.38 -12.75
CA ASP A 793 -35.18 8.12 -13.21
C ASP A 793 -35.46 8.14 -14.72
N MET A 794 -34.78 7.29 -15.49
CA MET A 794 -35.14 6.93 -16.87
C MET A 794 -34.54 5.57 -17.27
N ALA A 795 -35.35 4.75 -17.95
CA ALA A 795 -35.09 3.33 -18.11
C ALA A 795 -34.61 2.91 -19.52
N MET A 796 -33.68 1.95 -19.54
CA MET A 796 -33.40 0.91 -20.56
C MET A 796 -33.19 1.29 -22.04
N LYS A 797 -33.90 2.24 -22.65
CA LYS A 797 -33.59 2.73 -24.01
C LYS A 797 -32.31 3.58 -24.04
N PHE A 798 -32.06 4.32 -22.97
CA PHE A 798 -30.86 5.16 -22.83
C PHE A 798 -29.60 4.35 -22.53
N GLU A 799 -29.72 3.13 -21.96
CA GLU A 799 -28.59 2.23 -21.68
C GLU A 799 -27.75 1.98 -22.94
N LYS A 800 -28.37 1.53 -24.04
CA LYS A 800 -27.69 1.34 -25.34
C LYS A 800 -26.95 2.60 -25.79
N ALA A 801 -27.59 3.77 -25.71
CA ALA A 801 -26.99 5.02 -26.18
C ALA A 801 -25.82 5.48 -25.29
N HIS A 802 -25.88 5.28 -23.98
CA HIS A 802 -24.77 5.58 -23.06
C HIS A 802 -23.61 4.58 -23.17
N PHE A 803 -23.90 3.29 -23.37
CA PHE A 803 -22.90 2.25 -23.58
C PHE A 803 -22.18 2.45 -24.92
N ASP A 804 -22.91 2.77 -25.97
CA ASP A 804 -22.35 3.05 -27.30
C ASP A 804 -21.56 4.38 -27.29
N SER A 805 -22.02 5.38 -26.54
CA SER A 805 -21.26 6.62 -26.30
C SER A 805 -19.96 6.38 -25.51
N THR A 806 -19.97 5.47 -24.53
CA THR A 806 -18.76 5.04 -23.80
C THR A 806 -17.75 4.37 -24.74
N ILE A 807 -18.24 3.52 -25.65
CA ILE A 807 -17.43 2.86 -26.68
C ILE A 807 -16.88 3.89 -27.69
N ILE A 808 -17.66 4.89 -28.10
CA ILE A 808 -17.20 5.99 -28.97
C ILE A 808 -16.09 6.81 -28.30
N PHE A 809 -16.21 7.13 -27.01
CA PHE A 809 -15.17 7.84 -26.26
C PHE A 809 -13.83 7.10 -26.30
N TRP A 810 -13.81 5.81 -25.95
CA TRP A 810 -12.59 5.01 -26.00
C TRP A 810 -12.09 4.77 -27.43
N SER A 811 -12.98 4.72 -28.42
CA SER A 811 -12.63 4.65 -29.84
C SER A 811 -11.92 5.93 -30.32
N PHE A 812 -12.31 7.10 -29.83
CA PHE A 812 -11.64 8.36 -30.16
C PHE A 812 -10.22 8.43 -29.56
N VAL A 813 -10.06 8.00 -28.30
CA VAL A 813 -8.74 7.87 -27.66
C VAL A 813 -7.85 6.86 -28.40
N LEU A 814 -8.41 5.69 -28.76
CA LEU A 814 -7.72 4.67 -29.55
C LEU A 814 -7.29 5.21 -30.92
N PHE A 815 -8.14 5.97 -31.61
CA PHE A 815 -7.81 6.59 -32.90
C PHE A 815 -6.62 7.55 -32.79
N ILE A 816 -6.59 8.43 -31.79
CA ILE A 816 -5.48 9.37 -31.55
C ILE A 816 -4.16 8.62 -31.30
N LEU A 817 -4.17 7.60 -30.44
CA LEU A 817 -2.95 6.83 -30.13
C LEU A 817 -2.48 5.95 -31.31
N THR A 818 -3.42 5.49 -32.13
CA THR A 818 -3.12 4.77 -33.39
C THR A 818 -2.50 5.71 -34.42
N TRP A 819 -3.00 6.95 -34.54
CA TRP A 819 -2.47 7.99 -35.42
C TRP A 819 -1.07 8.45 -35.02
N ILE A 820 -0.78 8.52 -33.72
CA ILE A 820 0.56 8.82 -33.18
C ILE A 820 1.52 7.61 -33.31
N HIS A 821 1.02 6.44 -33.74
CA HIS A 821 1.74 5.17 -33.80
C HIS A 821 2.33 4.74 -32.43
N SER A 822 1.60 4.98 -31.34
CA SER A 822 1.97 4.49 -30.00
C SER A 822 1.74 2.99 -29.87
N ALA A 823 2.74 2.29 -29.31
CA ALA A 823 2.68 0.86 -29.07
C ALA A 823 1.66 0.50 -27.98
N SER A 824 1.56 1.31 -26.90
CA SER A 824 0.59 1.11 -25.80
C SER A 824 -0.88 1.34 -26.19
N SER A 825 -1.18 1.66 -27.45
CA SER A 825 -2.55 1.76 -27.98
C SER A 825 -3.38 0.48 -27.75
N TYR A 826 -2.73 -0.69 -27.60
CA TYR A 826 -3.40 -1.96 -27.26
C TYR A 826 -4.24 -1.89 -25.96
N LEU A 827 -3.82 -1.06 -24.97
CA LEU A 827 -4.55 -0.89 -23.72
C LEU A 827 -5.97 -0.35 -24.00
N PHE A 828 -6.05 0.69 -24.82
CA PHE A 828 -7.30 1.34 -25.21
C PHE A 828 -8.06 0.52 -26.25
N MET A 829 -7.37 -0.30 -27.07
CA MET A 829 -8.01 -1.32 -27.91
C MET A 829 -8.81 -2.30 -27.04
N PHE A 830 -8.28 -2.77 -25.92
CA PHE A 830 -9.02 -3.64 -24.99
C PHE A 830 -10.23 -2.94 -24.32
N HIS A 831 -10.15 -1.62 -24.08
CA HIS A 831 -11.30 -0.83 -23.60
C HIS A 831 -12.45 -0.79 -24.63
N VAL A 832 -12.19 -1.02 -25.93
CA VAL A 832 -13.22 -1.08 -26.98
C VAL A 832 -13.63 -2.53 -27.31
N LEU A 833 -12.64 -3.41 -27.49
CA LEU A 833 -12.82 -4.79 -27.95
C LEU A 833 -13.63 -5.64 -26.96
N PHE A 834 -13.33 -5.59 -25.67
CA PHE A 834 -14.04 -6.43 -24.69
C PHE A 834 -15.54 -6.04 -24.57
N PRO A 835 -15.92 -4.75 -24.45
CA PRO A 835 -17.33 -4.34 -24.50
C PRO A 835 -18.08 -4.71 -25.79
N LEU A 836 -17.41 -4.67 -26.96
CA LEU A 836 -18.01 -5.04 -28.24
C LEU A 836 -18.56 -6.48 -28.28
N ILE A 837 -17.96 -7.41 -27.53
CA ILE A 837 -18.34 -8.83 -27.50
C ILE A 837 -19.72 -9.04 -26.84
N ARG A 838 -20.23 -8.08 -26.06
CA ARG A 838 -21.47 -8.19 -25.27
C ARG A 838 -22.70 -8.57 -26.11
N ASP A 839 -22.96 -7.85 -27.20
CA ASP A 839 -24.17 -8.05 -28.00
C ASP A 839 -24.11 -9.32 -28.88
N PRO A 840 -22.96 -9.68 -29.48
CA PRO A 840 -22.73 -11.02 -30.04
C PRO A 840 -22.94 -12.15 -29.00
N LEU A 841 -22.39 -12.02 -27.78
CA LEU A 841 -22.53 -13.02 -26.72
C LEU A 841 -24.00 -13.25 -26.33
N LEU A 842 -24.80 -12.17 -26.22
CA LEU A 842 -26.24 -12.25 -25.99
C LEU A 842 -26.99 -12.91 -27.16
N SER A 843 -26.58 -12.61 -28.39
CA SER A 843 -27.18 -13.19 -29.61
C SER A 843 -26.90 -14.70 -29.71
N ILE A 844 -25.66 -15.11 -29.46
CA ILE A 844 -25.22 -16.51 -29.40
C ILE A 844 -25.95 -17.26 -28.27
N SER A 845 -26.05 -16.66 -27.08
CA SER A 845 -26.76 -17.24 -25.93
C SER A 845 -28.27 -17.44 -26.18
N LYS A 846 -28.85 -16.65 -27.09
CA LYS A 846 -30.23 -16.82 -27.57
C LYS A 846 -30.35 -17.96 -28.58
N ILE A 847 -29.39 -18.09 -29.51
CA ILE A 847 -29.34 -19.19 -30.50
C ILE A 847 -29.22 -20.55 -29.81
N PHE A 848 -28.33 -20.69 -28.82
CA PHE A 848 -28.17 -21.91 -28.03
C PHE A 848 -29.27 -22.12 -26.96
N GLY A 849 -30.32 -21.29 -26.93
CA GLY A 849 -31.48 -21.48 -26.06
C GLY A 849 -31.29 -21.17 -24.57
N PHE A 850 -30.07 -20.82 -24.12
CA PHE A 850 -29.79 -20.42 -22.73
C PHE A 850 -30.60 -19.18 -22.30
N ILE A 851 -30.87 -18.26 -23.22
CA ILE A 851 -31.59 -17.00 -22.96
C ILE A 851 -32.78 -16.87 -23.92
N LYS A 852 -34.01 -17.06 -23.42
CA LYS A 852 -35.23 -16.92 -24.23
C LYS A 852 -35.61 -15.46 -24.53
N VAL A 853 -35.36 -14.55 -23.58
CA VAL A 853 -35.66 -13.11 -23.67
C VAL A 853 -34.51 -12.33 -23.05
N ILE A 854 -34.07 -11.24 -23.69
CA ILE A 854 -33.07 -10.33 -23.13
C ILE A 854 -33.71 -9.57 -21.98
N THR A 855 -33.25 -9.87 -20.76
CA THR A 855 -33.66 -9.22 -19.52
C THR A 855 -32.51 -8.36 -18.94
N PRO A 856 -32.81 -7.43 -18.00
CA PRO A 856 -31.79 -6.75 -17.20
C PRO A 856 -30.77 -7.70 -16.55
N LYS A 857 -31.18 -8.92 -16.13
CA LYS A 857 -30.26 -9.93 -15.58
C LYS A 857 -29.25 -10.42 -16.62
N SER A 858 -29.70 -10.77 -17.82
CA SER A 858 -28.80 -11.23 -18.89
C SER A 858 -27.88 -10.12 -19.40
N LEU A 859 -28.35 -8.87 -19.47
CA LEU A 859 -27.52 -7.72 -19.83
C LEU A 859 -26.41 -7.51 -18.79
N PHE A 860 -26.77 -7.50 -17.49
CA PHE A 860 -25.80 -7.41 -16.39
C PHE A 860 -24.75 -8.52 -16.44
N TRP A 861 -25.15 -9.78 -16.60
CA TRP A 861 -24.21 -10.92 -16.66
C TRP A 861 -23.31 -10.88 -17.91
N ALA A 862 -23.86 -10.62 -19.10
CA ALA A 862 -23.05 -10.52 -20.32
C ALA A 862 -22.04 -9.37 -20.23
N GLN A 863 -22.44 -8.20 -19.71
CA GLN A 863 -21.54 -7.08 -19.50
C GLN A 863 -20.48 -7.36 -18.42
N SER A 864 -20.84 -8.02 -17.32
CA SER A 864 -19.88 -8.42 -16.27
C SER A 864 -18.84 -9.41 -16.80
N ILE A 865 -19.26 -10.42 -17.57
CA ILE A 865 -18.37 -11.40 -18.21
C ILE A 865 -17.41 -10.69 -19.18
N CYS A 866 -17.92 -9.85 -20.08
CA CYS A 866 -17.09 -9.10 -21.03
C CYS A 866 -16.11 -8.15 -20.33
N LEU A 867 -16.50 -7.48 -19.24
CA LEU A 867 -15.64 -6.54 -18.53
C LEU A 867 -14.63 -7.20 -17.56
N THR A 868 -14.83 -8.46 -17.17
CA THR A 868 -13.95 -9.13 -16.20
C THR A 868 -12.48 -9.19 -16.65
N PRO A 869 -12.14 -9.60 -17.89
CA PRO A 869 -10.75 -9.56 -18.39
C PRO A 869 -10.15 -8.15 -18.37
N LEU A 870 -10.94 -7.13 -18.75
CA LEU A 870 -10.52 -5.73 -18.77
C LEU A 870 -10.22 -5.22 -17.34
N ILE A 871 -11.07 -5.56 -16.36
CA ILE A 871 -10.88 -5.18 -14.96
C ILE A 871 -9.63 -5.84 -14.37
N ILE A 872 -9.40 -7.13 -14.63
CA ILE A 872 -8.19 -7.84 -14.17
C ILE A 872 -6.96 -7.16 -14.75
N LEU A 873 -6.93 -6.96 -16.07
CA LEU A 873 -5.80 -6.40 -16.80
C LEU A 873 -5.45 -4.97 -16.37
N ILE A 874 -6.47 -4.12 -16.18
CA ILE A 874 -6.28 -2.76 -15.63
C ILE A 874 -5.79 -2.83 -14.18
N SER A 875 -6.30 -3.75 -13.36
CA SER A 875 -5.86 -3.88 -11.96
C SER A 875 -4.38 -4.26 -11.87
N THR A 876 -3.90 -5.18 -12.72
CA THR A 876 -2.49 -5.56 -12.77
C THR A 876 -1.58 -4.46 -13.29
N TYR A 877 -1.99 -3.73 -14.34
CA TYR A 877 -1.21 -2.56 -14.80
C TYR A 877 -1.26 -1.40 -13.81
N THR A 878 -2.37 -1.22 -13.09
CA THR A 878 -2.47 -0.26 -11.98
C THR A 878 -1.47 -0.62 -10.89
N GLN A 879 -1.45 -1.89 -10.44
CA GLN A 879 -0.45 -2.32 -9.46
C GLN A 879 0.98 -2.09 -9.96
N LEU A 880 1.31 -2.49 -11.19
CA LEU A 880 2.63 -2.28 -11.79
C LEU A 880 3.04 -0.80 -11.78
N LEU A 881 2.13 0.10 -12.14
CA LEU A 881 2.36 1.54 -12.12
C LEU A 881 2.51 2.08 -10.68
N PHE A 882 1.73 1.60 -9.72
CA PHE A 882 1.86 2.03 -8.32
C PHE A 882 3.13 1.51 -7.65
N ASP A 883 3.50 0.24 -7.86
CA ASP A 883 4.71 -0.38 -7.33
C ASP A 883 5.98 0.33 -7.82
N PHE A 884 5.97 0.87 -9.04
CA PHE A 884 7.08 1.65 -9.61
C PHE A 884 7.00 3.16 -9.30
N PHE A 885 5.89 3.83 -9.62
CA PHE A 885 5.82 5.29 -9.53
C PHE A 885 5.77 5.82 -8.10
N VAL A 886 5.18 5.11 -7.12
CA VAL A 886 5.08 5.66 -5.76
C VAL A 886 6.47 5.78 -5.10
N PRO A 887 7.36 4.76 -5.12
CA PRO A 887 8.72 4.93 -4.60
C PRO A 887 9.58 5.93 -5.39
N VAL A 888 9.42 5.99 -6.72
CA VAL A 888 10.17 6.91 -7.60
C VAL A 888 9.74 8.37 -7.39
N MET A 889 8.43 8.63 -7.31
CA MET A 889 7.90 9.97 -7.04
C MET A 889 8.22 10.45 -5.62
N GLY A 890 8.41 9.51 -4.68
CA GLY A 890 8.99 9.78 -3.36
C GLY A 890 10.44 10.28 -3.35
N ARG A 891 11.16 10.24 -4.48
CA ARG A 891 12.53 10.78 -4.63
C ARG A 891 12.70 11.79 -5.78
N PHE A 892 11.60 12.26 -6.38
CA PHE A 892 11.64 13.13 -7.57
C PHE A 892 12.18 14.54 -7.28
N GLY A 893 12.12 15.02 -6.03
CA GLY A 893 12.48 16.37 -5.64
C GLY A 893 11.42 17.04 -4.76
N ASN A 894 11.73 18.24 -4.29
CA ASN A 894 10.88 19.03 -3.38
C ASN A 894 10.16 20.22 -4.04
N THR A 895 10.33 20.39 -5.36
CA THR A 895 9.68 21.44 -6.15
C THR A 895 8.37 21.00 -6.81
N ILE A 896 8.23 19.73 -7.18
CA ILE A 896 7.08 19.17 -7.90
C ILE A 896 6.28 18.24 -6.97
N ASN A 897 4.97 18.50 -6.83
CA ASN A 897 4.12 17.73 -5.92
C ASN A 897 3.74 16.35 -6.53
N PRO A 898 4.16 15.22 -5.92
CA PRO A 898 3.91 13.88 -6.45
C PRO A 898 2.42 13.50 -6.46
N GLU A 899 1.61 14.09 -5.58
CA GLU A 899 0.17 13.85 -5.52
C GLU A 899 -0.53 14.18 -6.86
N ILE A 900 0.01 15.13 -7.65
CA ILE A 900 -0.55 15.48 -8.97
C ILE A 900 -0.47 14.28 -9.93
N PHE A 901 0.63 13.53 -9.91
CA PHE A 901 0.82 12.34 -10.73
C PHE A 901 -0.02 11.17 -10.22
N ILE A 902 0.04 10.89 -8.91
CA ILE A 902 -0.73 9.78 -8.31
C ILE A 902 -2.24 10.02 -8.45
N MET A 903 -2.73 11.25 -8.27
CA MET A 903 -4.10 11.65 -8.57
C MET A 903 -4.43 11.42 -10.04
N SER A 904 -3.58 11.85 -10.98
CA SER A 904 -3.85 11.73 -12.42
C SER A 904 -3.98 10.28 -12.87
N PHE A 905 -3.09 9.39 -12.42
CA PHE A 905 -3.20 7.95 -12.67
C PHE A 905 -4.44 7.35 -11.99
N SER A 906 -4.71 7.71 -10.73
CA SER A 906 -5.88 7.23 -9.99
C SER A 906 -7.19 7.65 -10.66
N LEU A 907 -7.27 8.88 -11.18
CA LEU A 907 -8.42 9.39 -11.91
C LEU A 907 -8.59 8.69 -13.25
N LEU A 908 -7.52 8.36 -13.98
CA LEU A 908 -7.61 7.61 -15.25
C LEU A 908 -8.16 6.19 -15.03
N VAL A 909 -7.66 5.48 -14.02
CA VAL A 909 -8.15 4.14 -13.64
C VAL A 909 -9.61 4.21 -13.15
N SER A 910 -9.93 5.21 -12.31
CA SER A 910 -11.29 5.44 -11.82
C SER A 910 -12.27 5.80 -12.94
N LEU A 911 -11.83 6.58 -13.94
CA LEU A 911 -12.62 6.95 -15.11
C LEU A 911 -13.04 5.70 -15.89
N THR A 912 -12.15 4.74 -16.11
CA THR A 912 -12.52 3.48 -16.77
C THR A 912 -13.56 2.70 -15.97
N PHE A 913 -13.38 2.57 -14.65
CA PHE A 913 -14.37 1.90 -13.81
C PHE A 913 -15.73 2.62 -13.84
N VAL A 914 -15.75 3.95 -13.71
CA VAL A 914 -16.97 4.77 -13.75
C VAL A 914 -17.67 4.67 -15.10
N LEU A 915 -16.96 4.83 -16.22
CA LEU A 915 -17.55 4.80 -17.56
C LEU A 915 -18.24 3.45 -17.85
N PHE A 916 -17.65 2.33 -17.44
CA PHE A 916 -18.26 1.01 -17.67
C PHE A 916 -19.32 0.60 -16.63
N THR A 917 -19.22 1.07 -15.38
CA THR A 917 -20.24 0.81 -14.34
C THR A 917 -21.45 1.74 -14.42
N ASN A 918 -21.31 2.96 -14.95
CA ASN A 918 -22.44 3.88 -15.16
C ASN A 918 -23.47 3.32 -16.16
N ASN A 919 -23.05 2.45 -17.08
CA ASN A 919 -23.99 1.75 -17.96
C ASN A 919 -24.84 0.70 -17.21
N LEU A 920 -24.34 0.13 -16.11
CA LEU A 920 -25.10 -0.78 -15.24
C LEU A 920 -26.14 -0.05 -14.37
N ILE A 921 -25.98 1.26 -14.16
CA ILE A 921 -26.95 2.09 -13.42
C ILE A 921 -28.32 2.10 -14.12
N TYR A 922 -28.37 2.24 -15.44
CA TYR A 922 -29.61 2.21 -16.24
C TYR A 922 -30.31 0.84 -16.28
N VAL A 923 -29.65 -0.21 -15.76
CA VAL A 923 -30.16 -1.59 -15.62
C VAL A 923 -30.75 -1.81 -14.21
N SER A 924 -30.40 -0.96 -13.23
CA SER A 924 -30.76 -1.12 -11.81
C SER A 924 -32.01 -0.33 -11.42
N ARG A 925 -33.03 -1.03 -10.91
CA ARG A 925 -34.33 -0.43 -10.51
C ARG A 925 -34.33 0.34 -9.18
N ARG A 926 -33.18 0.52 -8.51
CA ARG A 926 -33.05 1.34 -7.30
C ARG A 926 -31.70 2.07 -7.25
N LEU A 927 -31.48 2.98 -8.20
CA LEU A 927 -30.27 3.82 -8.28
C LEU A 927 -29.90 4.47 -6.94
N GLY A 928 -30.87 5.09 -6.26
CA GLY A 928 -30.66 5.74 -4.97
C GLY A 928 -30.09 4.83 -3.87
N PHE A 929 -30.32 3.51 -3.92
CA PHE A 929 -29.71 2.56 -2.98
C PHE A 929 -28.24 2.30 -3.31
N MET A 930 -27.91 2.09 -4.58
CA MET A 930 -26.53 1.84 -5.02
C MET A 930 -25.64 3.08 -4.78
N VAL A 931 -26.15 4.28 -5.07
CA VAL A 931 -25.42 5.53 -4.80
C VAL A 931 -25.18 5.71 -3.29
N LYS A 932 -26.18 5.45 -2.44
CA LYS A 932 -26.02 5.51 -0.98
C LYS A 932 -25.02 4.46 -0.46
N CYS A 933 -24.97 3.27 -1.05
CA CYS A 933 -23.96 2.26 -0.72
C CYS A 933 -22.55 2.70 -1.15
N MET A 934 -22.37 3.22 -2.37
CA MET A 934 -21.06 3.71 -2.84
C MET A 934 -20.56 4.89 -2.01
N ILE A 935 -21.44 5.85 -1.68
CA ILE A 935 -21.10 6.96 -0.78
C ILE A 935 -20.73 6.45 0.61
N ALA A 936 -21.47 5.49 1.17
CA ALA A 936 -21.13 4.88 2.46
C ALA A 936 -19.76 4.17 2.45
N VAL A 937 -19.43 3.44 1.37
CA VAL A 937 -18.11 2.81 1.20
C VAL A 937 -17.01 3.85 1.05
N SER A 938 -17.19 4.89 0.24
CA SER A 938 -16.20 5.96 0.08
C SER A 938 -15.97 6.75 1.38
N LEU A 939 -17.04 7.06 2.13
CA LEU A 939 -16.93 7.68 3.45
C LEU A 939 -16.26 6.76 4.47
N PHE A 940 -16.55 5.45 4.44
CA PHE A 940 -15.88 4.46 5.31
C PHE A 940 -14.38 4.33 4.99
N CYS A 941 -14.00 4.29 3.71
CA CYS A 941 -12.61 4.28 3.28
C CYS A 941 -11.89 5.60 3.66
N PHE A 942 -12.53 6.76 3.44
CA PHE A 942 -12.00 8.06 3.87
C PHE A 942 -11.82 8.12 5.39
N LEU A 943 -12.79 7.64 6.17
CA LEU A 943 -12.68 7.55 7.63
C LEU A 943 -11.54 6.62 8.05
N ILE A 944 -11.35 5.47 7.40
CA ILE A 944 -10.18 4.60 7.68
C ILE A 944 -8.87 5.34 7.40
N ILE A 945 -8.73 5.97 6.22
CA ILE A 945 -7.48 6.63 5.83
C ILE A 945 -7.16 7.84 6.72
N SER A 946 -8.18 8.59 7.17
CA SER A 946 -8.03 9.79 8.00
C SER A 946 -7.96 9.54 9.52
N THR A 947 -8.51 8.42 10.02
CA THR A 947 -8.53 8.10 11.47
C THR A 947 -7.58 6.98 11.88
N THR A 948 -6.93 6.29 10.93
CA THR A 948 -5.99 5.20 11.22
C THR A 948 -4.61 5.46 10.63
N ASN A 949 -3.61 4.72 11.11
CA ASN A 949 -2.23 4.80 10.64
C ASN A 949 -2.01 4.30 9.18
N VAL A 950 -3.06 4.04 8.41
CA VAL A 950 -2.99 3.68 6.99
C VAL A 950 -2.57 4.88 6.13
N GLY A 951 -3.03 6.09 6.45
CA GLY A 951 -2.69 7.33 5.72
C GLY A 951 -1.34 7.97 6.10
N VAL A 952 -0.49 7.27 6.86
CA VAL A 952 0.80 7.80 7.32
C VAL A 952 1.87 7.60 6.23
N PRO A 953 2.58 8.67 5.78
CA PRO A 953 3.46 8.59 4.61
C PRO A 953 4.71 7.73 4.86
N TYR A 954 5.34 7.86 6.02
CA TYR A 954 6.56 7.14 6.38
C TYR A 954 6.30 6.17 7.54
N LYS A 955 6.70 4.91 7.36
CA LYS A 955 6.57 3.84 8.35
C LYS A 955 7.79 2.93 8.31
N TYR A 956 8.52 2.87 9.43
CA TYR A 956 9.53 1.84 9.64
C TYR A 956 8.89 0.47 9.91
N SER A 957 9.43 -0.57 9.28
CA SER A 957 9.28 -1.98 9.66
C SER A 957 10.48 -2.75 9.09
N LYS A 958 10.81 -3.92 9.66
CA LYS A 958 11.97 -4.72 9.19
C LYS A 958 11.70 -5.45 7.86
N GLU A 959 10.43 -5.76 7.58
CA GLU A 959 10.00 -6.50 6.38
C GLU A 959 9.67 -5.59 5.19
N SER A 960 9.29 -4.33 5.44
CA SER A 960 8.88 -3.35 4.42
C SER A 960 9.08 -1.92 4.93
N PRO A 961 10.33 -1.42 5.03
CA PRO A 961 10.61 -0.07 5.47
C PRO A 961 10.17 0.94 4.39
N ARG A 962 9.39 1.94 4.78
CA ARG A 962 8.97 3.07 3.92
C ARG A 962 9.44 4.36 4.57
N LEU A 963 10.56 4.90 4.09
CA LEU A 963 11.33 5.95 4.78
C LEU A 963 11.69 7.10 3.84
N ARG A 964 11.66 8.32 4.38
CA ARG A 964 12.18 9.53 3.75
C ARG A 964 13.70 9.46 3.60
N ARG A 965 14.24 9.83 2.43
CA ARG A 965 15.67 9.85 2.15
C ARG A 965 16.25 11.24 2.45
N VAL A 966 17.26 11.30 3.32
CA VAL A 966 17.96 12.52 3.73
C VAL A 966 19.46 12.37 3.51
N ILE A 967 20.06 13.37 2.87
CA ILE A 967 21.51 13.56 2.76
C ILE A 967 21.94 14.56 3.84
N ALA A 968 22.92 14.23 4.67
CA ALA A 968 23.47 15.12 5.69
C ALA A 968 25.00 15.17 5.62
N LEU A 969 25.55 16.33 5.27
CA LEU A 969 26.98 16.57 5.15
C LEU A 969 27.45 17.46 6.30
N HIS A 970 28.34 16.95 7.16
CA HIS A 970 29.05 17.80 8.12
C HIS A 970 30.19 18.49 7.39
N ALA A 971 30.03 19.80 7.15
CA ALA A 971 30.83 20.54 6.20
C ALA A 971 31.56 21.74 6.81
N LYS A 972 32.77 22.00 6.31
CA LYS A 972 33.49 23.27 6.48
C LYS A 972 33.38 24.08 5.20
N LYS A 973 32.89 25.32 5.29
CA LYS A 973 32.82 26.28 4.18
C LYS A 973 33.86 27.37 4.41
N SER A 974 34.75 27.60 3.45
CA SER A 974 35.72 28.70 3.50
C SER A 974 35.64 29.52 2.21
N VAL A 975 35.39 30.82 2.34
CA VAL A 975 35.22 31.74 1.20
C VAL A 975 36.39 32.69 1.14
N PHE A 976 37.04 32.77 -0.02
CA PHE A 976 38.19 33.63 -0.29
C PHE A 976 37.82 34.72 -1.30
N LYS A 977 38.25 35.94 -1.00
CA LYS A 977 38.14 37.09 -1.90
C LYS A 977 39.10 36.99 -3.09
N PHE A 978 38.86 37.85 -4.08
CA PHE A 978 39.74 38.11 -5.23
C PHE A 978 41.19 38.50 -4.86
N ASP A 979 41.42 39.09 -3.68
CA ASP A 979 42.75 39.41 -3.16
C ASP A 979 43.46 38.21 -2.48
N GLY A 980 42.81 37.04 -2.47
CA GLY A 980 43.30 35.82 -1.81
C GLY A 980 43.04 35.76 -0.30
N ASN A 981 42.47 36.80 0.32
CA ASN A 981 42.19 36.80 1.75
C ASN A 981 40.91 36.03 2.07
N LEU A 982 40.93 35.31 3.21
CA LEU A 982 39.75 34.62 3.74
C LEU A 982 38.69 35.67 4.16
N LEU A 983 37.52 35.62 3.54
CA LEU A 983 36.35 36.46 3.86
C LEU A 983 35.62 35.94 5.09
N ASN A 984 35.33 34.64 5.09
CA ASN A 984 34.48 33.97 6.06
C ASN A 984 34.86 32.47 6.10
N SER A 985 34.75 31.85 7.27
CA SER A 985 34.85 30.40 7.41
C SER A 985 33.81 29.91 8.41
N GLU A 986 32.94 29.02 7.96
CA GLU A 986 31.82 28.47 8.74
C GLU A 986 31.93 26.94 8.82
N THR A 987 31.38 26.37 9.88
CA THR A 987 31.19 24.93 10.03
C THR A 987 29.75 24.62 10.37
N GLY A 988 29.18 23.60 9.74
CA GLY A 988 27.77 23.30 9.88
C GLY A 988 27.35 21.97 9.26
N LEU A 989 26.13 21.55 9.58
CA LEU A 989 25.46 20.43 8.94
C LEU A 989 24.61 20.97 7.78
N PHE A 990 25.02 20.66 6.54
CA PHE A 990 24.18 20.84 5.38
C PHE A 990 23.22 19.64 5.27
N VAL A 991 21.91 19.90 5.27
CA VAL A 991 20.88 18.85 5.20
C VAL A 991 19.97 19.07 4.01
N GLN A 992 19.89 18.08 3.15
CA GLN A 992 19.05 18.02 1.96
C GLN A 992 18.14 16.79 2.06
N ALA A 993 16.89 16.90 1.64
CA ALA A 993 15.95 15.77 1.57
C ALA A 993 15.47 15.58 0.14
N LEU A 994 15.39 14.32 -0.29
CA LEU A 994 15.01 13.96 -1.66
C LEU A 994 13.49 13.91 -1.85
N ASP A 995 12.75 13.64 -0.76
CA ASP A 995 11.30 13.58 -0.73
C ASP A 995 10.64 14.97 -0.83
N TYR A 996 9.43 15.01 -1.40
CA TYR A 996 8.68 16.26 -1.64
C TYR A 996 8.50 17.17 -0.42
N ARG A 997 8.35 16.57 0.78
CA ARG A 997 8.17 17.31 2.04
C ARG A 997 9.45 17.98 2.54
N GLY A 998 10.58 17.77 1.86
CA GLY A 998 11.84 18.44 2.12
C GLY A 998 12.40 18.21 3.53
N ALA A 999 13.26 19.15 3.92
CA ALA A 999 13.83 19.21 5.26
C ALA A 999 12.87 19.81 6.31
N ASP A 1000 11.67 20.26 5.91
CA ASP A 1000 10.72 20.98 6.77
C ASP A 1000 10.10 20.08 7.87
N ASP A 1001 10.03 18.77 7.66
CA ASP A 1001 9.66 17.78 8.70
C ASP A 1001 10.87 17.17 9.42
N LEU A 1002 12.06 17.78 9.38
CA LEU A 1002 13.15 17.35 10.27
C LEU A 1002 12.68 17.45 11.74
N PRO A 1003 12.87 16.41 12.56
CA PRO A 1003 12.31 16.38 13.90
C PRO A 1003 13.09 17.31 14.84
N GLU A 1004 12.35 18.11 15.61
CA GLU A 1004 12.91 19.04 16.58
C GLU A 1004 13.75 18.29 17.63
N HIS A 1005 15.04 18.63 17.69
CA HIS A 1005 16.01 18.17 18.69
C HIS A 1005 16.98 19.32 18.99
N THR A 1006 17.60 19.33 20.17
CA THR A 1006 18.46 20.45 20.62
C THR A 1006 19.62 20.83 19.68
N PHE A 1007 20.24 19.88 18.97
CA PHE A 1007 21.28 20.18 17.96
C PHE A 1007 20.71 20.42 16.54
N LEU A 1008 19.39 20.33 16.39
CA LEU A 1008 18.60 20.68 15.20
C LEU A 1008 17.61 21.80 15.53
N GLN A 1009 17.93 22.68 16.49
CA GLN A 1009 17.17 23.89 16.80
C GLN A 1009 17.82 25.10 16.13
N GLY A 1010 17.01 26.11 15.76
CA GLY A 1010 17.50 27.29 15.02
C GLY A 1010 17.71 27.08 13.52
N VAL A 1011 17.12 26.03 12.93
CA VAL A 1011 17.35 25.62 11.53
C VAL A 1011 16.97 26.71 10.52
N GLY A 1012 17.97 27.36 9.92
CA GLY A 1012 17.79 28.28 8.79
C GLY A 1012 17.76 27.54 7.44
N LYS A 1013 17.20 28.21 6.43
CA LYS A 1013 17.66 27.97 5.04
C LYS A 1013 19.05 28.60 4.87
N PRO A 1014 19.92 28.09 3.97
CA PRO A 1014 21.14 28.78 3.56
C PRO A 1014 20.89 30.25 3.20
N ASP A 1015 21.82 31.14 3.58
CA ASP A 1015 21.79 32.52 3.12
C ASP A 1015 22.46 32.63 1.75
N CYS A 1016 21.64 32.92 0.74
CA CYS A 1016 22.03 33.06 -0.65
C CYS A 1016 22.01 34.52 -1.13
N SER A 1017 21.83 35.50 -0.23
CA SER A 1017 21.57 36.89 -0.64
C SER A 1017 22.75 37.57 -1.35
N ASN A 1018 23.97 37.07 -1.14
CA ASN A 1018 25.23 37.71 -1.55
C ASN A 1018 26.04 36.88 -2.57
N THR A 1019 25.42 35.92 -3.28
CA THR A 1019 26.09 35.10 -4.32
C THR A 1019 25.23 34.96 -5.57
N THR A 1020 25.89 34.75 -6.71
CA THR A 1020 25.27 34.41 -8.00
C THR A 1020 25.30 32.91 -8.30
N ASP A 1021 25.90 32.08 -7.45
CA ASP A 1021 25.88 30.61 -7.58
C ASP A 1021 24.45 30.07 -7.42
N GLU A 1022 23.92 29.39 -8.44
CA GLU A 1022 22.60 28.73 -8.40
C GLU A 1022 22.53 27.63 -7.31
N TYR A 1023 23.68 27.15 -6.81
CA TYR A 1023 23.83 26.21 -5.68
C TYR A 1023 24.18 26.90 -4.35
N CYS A 1024 24.18 28.24 -4.28
CA CYS A 1024 24.32 29.03 -3.05
C CYS A 1024 25.64 28.79 -2.26
N GLN A 1025 26.72 28.42 -2.94
CA GLN A 1025 28.02 28.09 -2.35
C GLN A 1025 27.89 27.04 -1.21
N MET A 1026 26.99 26.07 -1.37
CA MET A 1026 26.77 24.94 -0.45
C MET A 1026 27.42 23.66 -1.01
N PRO A 1027 27.80 22.69 -0.17
CA PRO A 1027 28.45 21.44 -0.61
C PRO A 1027 27.44 20.48 -1.27
N TYR A 1028 27.01 20.78 -2.49
CA TYR A 1028 26.07 19.93 -3.23
C TYR A 1028 26.74 18.65 -3.74
N TYR A 1029 26.21 17.49 -3.33
CA TYR A 1029 26.58 16.19 -3.92
C TYR A 1029 25.86 15.94 -5.27
N THR A 1030 24.68 16.54 -5.47
CA THR A 1030 23.80 16.30 -6.63
C THR A 1030 23.73 17.48 -7.60
N ALA A 1031 23.89 17.23 -8.90
CA ALA A 1031 23.95 18.23 -9.98
C ALA A 1031 22.60 18.87 -10.42
N ILE A 1032 21.56 18.82 -9.58
CA ILE A 1032 20.15 19.04 -10.00
C ILE A 1032 19.43 20.01 -9.04
N HIS A 1033 19.95 21.23 -8.90
CA HIS A 1033 19.38 22.25 -8.00
C HIS A 1033 17.92 22.62 -8.34
N GLN A 1034 17.42 22.32 -9.55
CA GLN A 1034 16.03 22.61 -9.93
C GLN A 1034 15.01 21.64 -9.29
N LEU A 1035 15.48 20.51 -8.75
CA LEU A 1035 14.67 19.54 -7.99
C LEU A 1035 14.99 19.58 -6.49
N PHE A 1036 16.19 20.03 -6.13
CA PHE A 1036 16.66 20.17 -4.75
C PHE A 1036 17.25 21.58 -4.47
N PRO A 1037 16.46 22.67 -4.59
CA PRO A 1037 16.98 24.04 -4.47
C PRO A 1037 17.48 24.39 -3.05
N PRO A 1038 18.36 25.41 -2.91
CA PRO A 1038 18.92 25.81 -1.62
C PRO A 1038 17.88 26.23 -0.58
N ASP A 1039 16.78 26.89 -0.98
CA ASP A 1039 15.74 27.38 -0.06
C ASP A 1039 14.94 26.27 0.65
N ARG A 1040 14.94 25.06 0.07
CA ARG A 1040 14.36 23.82 0.65
C ARG A 1040 15.38 22.93 1.35
N SER A 1041 16.65 23.26 1.22
CA SER A 1041 17.76 22.67 1.98
C SER A 1041 18.00 23.46 3.27
N ARG A 1042 18.77 22.92 4.21
CA ARG A 1042 19.01 23.55 5.52
C ARG A 1042 20.50 23.60 5.87
N TRP A 1043 20.91 24.66 6.56
CA TRP A 1043 22.25 24.84 7.13
C TRP A 1043 22.10 25.01 8.64
N VAL A 1044 22.74 24.13 9.41
CA VAL A 1044 22.72 24.18 10.89
C VAL A 1044 24.16 24.42 11.36
N PRO A 1045 24.50 25.61 11.88
CA PRO A 1045 25.85 25.89 12.38
C PRO A 1045 26.28 24.91 13.48
N LEU A 1046 27.55 24.49 13.45
CA LEU A 1046 28.14 23.56 14.41
C LEU A 1046 29.41 24.16 15.03
N PRO A 1047 29.68 23.89 16.33
CA PRO A 1047 30.87 24.41 17.03
C PRO A 1047 32.14 23.57 16.81
N THR A 1048 32.02 22.40 16.17
CA THR A 1048 33.11 21.46 15.91
C THR A 1048 33.46 21.46 14.43
N GLU A 1049 34.75 21.47 14.08
CA GLU A 1049 35.15 21.24 12.69
C GLU A 1049 35.01 19.74 12.30
N PRO A 1050 34.72 19.43 11.02
CA PRO A 1050 34.71 18.05 10.54
C PRO A 1050 36.13 17.49 10.29
N PRO A 1051 36.33 16.16 10.38
CA PRO A 1051 37.64 15.51 10.21
C PRO A 1051 38.08 15.44 8.73
N ILE A 1052 38.75 16.51 8.27
CA ILE A 1052 39.28 16.63 6.90
C ILE A 1052 40.73 16.14 6.87
N THR A 1053 41.02 15.07 6.13
CA THR A 1053 42.38 14.46 6.07
C THR A 1053 43.21 14.84 4.85
N ARG A 1054 42.56 15.33 3.77
CA ARG A 1054 43.19 15.85 2.56
C ARG A 1054 42.53 17.19 2.19
N PRO A 1055 42.89 18.30 2.86
CA PRO A 1055 42.25 19.58 2.60
C PRO A 1055 42.44 20.03 1.15
N LEU A 1056 41.42 20.70 0.61
CA LEU A 1056 41.42 21.30 -0.72
C LEU A 1056 42.36 22.52 -0.76
N ASN A 1057 43.10 22.64 -1.85
CA ASN A 1057 43.91 23.82 -2.15
C ASN A 1057 43.73 24.17 -3.63
N VAL A 1058 43.11 25.33 -3.91
CA VAL A 1058 42.80 25.77 -5.27
C VAL A 1058 43.72 26.95 -5.61
N LYS A 1059 44.42 26.87 -6.74
CA LYS A 1059 45.39 27.89 -7.16
C LYS A 1059 45.21 28.26 -8.62
N LEU A 1060 45.19 29.56 -8.90
CA LEU A 1060 45.34 30.09 -10.25
C LEU A 1060 46.81 29.94 -10.68
N LEU A 1061 47.07 29.18 -11.75
CA LEU A 1061 48.41 28.99 -12.33
C LEU A 1061 48.74 30.04 -13.40
N GLU A 1062 47.77 30.37 -14.26
CA GLU A 1062 47.94 31.33 -15.36
C GLU A 1062 46.65 32.14 -15.54
N ARG A 1063 46.79 33.47 -15.70
CA ARG A 1063 45.73 34.38 -16.14
C ARG A 1063 46.15 35.02 -17.45
N LYS A 1064 45.65 34.49 -18.57
CA LYS A 1064 46.09 34.88 -19.91
C LYS A 1064 44.99 35.64 -20.65
N PHE A 1065 45.20 36.92 -20.88
CA PHE A 1065 44.35 37.70 -21.78
C PHE A 1065 44.61 37.27 -23.24
N LEU A 1066 43.54 37.10 -24.01
CA LEU A 1066 43.58 36.76 -25.43
C LEU A 1066 42.91 37.89 -26.23
N SER A 1067 43.38 38.12 -27.45
CA SER A 1067 42.76 39.10 -28.36
C SER A 1067 41.27 38.83 -28.57
N ASN A 1068 40.48 39.90 -28.67
CA ASN A 1068 39.00 39.91 -28.81
C ASN A 1068 38.24 39.55 -27.51
N ASN A 1069 38.42 40.35 -26.44
CA ASN A 1069 37.63 40.27 -25.20
C ASN A 1069 37.64 38.91 -24.46
N MET A 1070 38.61 38.05 -24.76
CA MET A 1070 38.72 36.71 -24.19
C MET A 1070 39.73 36.64 -23.04
N LEU A 1071 39.41 35.85 -22.02
CA LEU A 1071 40.26 35.61 -20.86
C LEU A 1071 40.36 34.10 -20.60
N ASN A 1072 41.57 33.55 -20.63
CA ASN A 1072 41.83 32.17 -20.24
C ASN A 1072 42.38 32.10 -18.81
N LEU A 1073 41.73 31.30 -17.97
CA LEU A 1073 42.12 31.02 -16.59
C LEU A 1073 42.57 29.56 -16.49
N THR A 1074 43.81 29.32 -16.12
CA THR A 1074 44.34 27.97 -15.84
C THR A 1074 44.41 27.78 -14.32
N ILE A 1075 43.63 26.84 -13.79
CA ILE A 1075 43.44 26.61 -12.34
C ILE A 1075 43.87 25.18 -12.01
N ALA A 1076 44.60 25.01 -10.90
CA ALA A 1076 44.95 23.71 -10.34
C ALA A 1076 44.25 23.48 -9.00
N ILE A 1077 43.65 22.30 -8.84
CA ILE A 1077 43.01 21.82 -7.62
C ILE A 1077 43.86 20.68 -7.06
N PHE A 1078 44.36 20.86 -5.85
CA PHE A 1078 45.13 19.86 -5.10
C PHE A 1078 44.30 19.33 -3.93
N GLY A 1079 44.54 18.08 -3.53
CA GLY A 1079 43.89 17.45 -2.39
C GLY A 1079 42.46 16.97 -2.66
N GLY A 1080 41.69 16.88 -1.57
CA GLY A 1080 40.35 16.32 -1.54
C GLY A 1080 40.27 14.78 -1.47
N ALA A 1081 39.05 14.32 -1.23
CA ALA A 1081 38.63 12.94 -1.33
C ALA A 1081 38.50 12.48 -2.80
N ASP A 1082 38.03 11.26 -2.97
CA ASP A 1082 37.69 10.61 -4.24
C ASP A 1082 36.49 11.25 -4.95
N LYS A 1083 35.57 11.88 -4.22
CA LYS A 1083 34.46 12.67 -4.79
C LYS A 1083 34.67 14.17 -4.60
N ALA A 1084 34.40 14.94 -5.64
CA ALA A 1084 34.32 16.39 -5.59
C ALA A 1084 33.27 16.93 -6.57
N SER A 1085 32.63 18.04 -6.21
CA SER A 1085 31.76 18.82 -7.09
C SER A 1085 32.31 20.23 -7.24
N LEU A 1086 32.27 20.76 -8.46
CA LEU A 1086 32.70 22.11 -8.80
C LEU A 1086 31.50 22.90 -9.31
N HIS A 1087 31.32 24.11 -8.79
CA HIS A 1087 30.40 25.10 -9.32
C HIS A 1087 31.22 26.19 -10.00
N ILE A 1088 31.02 26.36 -11.31
CA ILE A 1088 31.75 27.32 -12.14
C ILE A 1088 30.76 28.41 -12.55
N THR A 1089 30.90 29.61 -11.96
CA THR A 1089 29.91 30.70 -12.07
C THR A 1089 30.58 31.97 -12.64
N PRO A 1090 30.33 32.34 -13.90
CA PRO A 1090 30.86 33.58 -14.50
C PRO A 1090 30.32 34.84 -13.82
N LEU A 1091 31.20 35.80 -13.56
CA LEU A 1091 30.90 37.08 -12.90
C LEU A 1091 30.93 38.26 -13.88
N ASP A 1092 30.57 39.47 -13.43
CA ASP A 1092 30.85 40.77 -14.07
C ASP A 1092 30.64 40.89 -15.60
N GLY A 1093 29.62 40.19 -16.12
CA GLY A 1093 29.26 40.20 -17.56
C GLY A 1093 30.11 39.29 -18.46
N PHE A 1094 30.92 38.41 -17.88
CA PHE A 1094 31.61 37.32 -18.59
C PHE A 1094 30.65 36.14 -18.87
N GLN A 1095 30.97 35.37 -19.90
CA GLN A 1095 30.32 34.11 -20.26
C GLN A 1095 31.35 33.01 -20.52
N MET A 1096 30.99 31.75 -20.24
CA MET A 1096 31.79 30.58 -20.64
C MET A 1096 31.79 30.43 -22.16
N LYS A 1097 32.99 30.35 -22.76
CA LYS A 1097 33.18 30.13 -24.19
C LYS A 1097 33.70 28.74 -24.53
N ASN A 1098 34.62 28.19 -23.71
CA ASN A 1098 35.13 26.82 -23.82
C ASN A 1098 35.86 26.40 -22.51
N TRP A 1099 36.20 25.12 -22.37
CA TRP A 1099 37.01 24.60 -21.25
C TRP A 1099 37.84 23.36 -21.63
N SER A 1100 38.69 22.92 -20.71
CA SER A 1100 39.56 21.75 -20.85
C SER A 1100 38.88 20.38 -20.76
N LEU A 1101 37.61 20.30 -20.33
CA LEU A 1101 37.01 19.04 -19.88
C LEU A 1101 36.35 18.24 -21.01
N THR A 1102 35.46 18.88 -21.75
CA THR A 1102 34.60 18.27 -22.78
C THR A 1102 34.41 19.23 -23.96
N ALA A 1103 33.82 18.75 -25.06
CA ALA A 1103 33.52 19.57 -26.23
C ALA A 1103 32.37 20.56 -25.95
N PHE A 1104 32.73 21.69 -25.32
CA PHE A 1104 31.77 22.64 -24.77
C PHE A 1104 30.84 23.26 -25.82
N ASN A 1105 29.54 23.24 -25.52
CA ASN A 1105 28.50 23.89 -26.32
C ASN A 1105 27.53 24.62 -25.37
N PRO A 1106 27.58 25.97 -25.28
CA PRO A 1106 26.81 26.75 -24.30
C PRO A 1106 25.30 26.45 -24.33
N LYS A 1107 24.73 26.28 -25.53
CA LYS A 1107 23.30 26.03 -25.77
C LYS A 1107 22.79 24.72 -25.15
N THR A 1108 23.69 23.83 -24.75
CA THR A 1108 23.34 22.55 -24.09
C THR A 1108 22.99 22.77 -22.62
N TYR A 1109 23.71 23.68 -21.95
CA TYR A 1109 23.62 23.90 -20.51
C TYR A 1109 22.50 24.87 -20.17
N SER A 1110 22.47 26.04 -20.82
CA SER A 1110 21.44 27.04 -20.59
C SER A 1110 21.34 28.06 -21.71
N ASN A 1111 20.15 28.61 -21.91
CA ASN A 1111 19.95 29.83 -22.70
C ASN A 1111 20.12 31.11 -21.85
N ARG A 1112 20.49 31.00 -20.57
CA ARG A 1112 20.73 32.14 -19.67
C ARG A 1112 22.20 32.58 -19.71
N PRO A 1113 22.49 33.90 -19.71
CA PRO A 1113 23.86 34.43 -19.76
C PRO A 1113 24.69 34.22 -18.48
N HIS A 1114 24.07 33.80 -17.36
CA HIS A 1114 24.70 33.67 -16.04
C HIS A 1114 24.35 32.33 -15.36
N ALA A 1115 24.33 31.23 -16.12
CA ALA A 1115 24.11 29.90 -15.55
C ALA A 1115 25.36 29.39 -14.82
N THR A 1116 25.17 28.64 -13.73
CA THR A 1116 26.26 27.95 -13.02
C THR A 1116 26.50 26.57 -13.64
N TYR A 1117 27.73 26.29 -14.05
CA TYR A 1117 28.11 25.01 -14.63
C TYR A 1117 28.58 24.06 -13.53
N PHE A 1118 27.93 22.89 -13.41
CA PHE A 1118 28.25 21.87 -12.42
C PHE A 1118 29.14 20.78 -13.05
N VAL A 1119 30.26 20.47 -12.41
CA VAL A 1119 31.15 19.36 -12.78
C VAL A 1119 31.32 18.43 -11.58
N PHE A 1120 31.01 17.14 -11.76
CA PHE A 1120 31.32 16.10 -10.78
C PHE A 1120 32.64 15.42 -11.13
N MET A 1121 33.55 15.33 -10.18
CA MET A 1121 34.87 14.72 -10.33
C MET A 1121 35.01 13.52 -9.40
N THR A 1122 35.40 12.38 -9.96
CA THR A 1122 35.59 11.10 -9.28
C THR A 1122 37.00 10.55 -9.52
N TYR A 1123 37.60 9.88 -8.54
CA TYR A 1123 38.64 8.86 -8.79
C TYR A 1123 38.28 7.52 -8.17
N GLY A 1124 38.83 6.45 -8.76
CA GLY A 1124 38.74 5.08 -8.26
C GLY A 1124 40.02 4.65 -7.55
N TYR A 1125 40.76 3.72 -8.17
CA TYR A 1125 41.91 3.04 -7.58
C TYR A 1125 43.07 3.94 -7.10
N GLU A 1126 43.28 5.10 -7.71
CA GLU A 1126 44.43 5.97 -7.41
C GLU A 1126 44.05 7.44 -7.55
N ALA A 1127 44.43 8.25 -6.55
CA ALA A 1127 44.17 9.68 -6.53
C ALA A 1127 45.08 10.45 -7.52
N PRO A 1128 44.56 11.39 -8.31
CA PRO A 1128 45.38 12.28 -9.11
C PRO A 1128 46.18 13.22 -8.20
N LYS A 1129 47.46 13.47 -8.53
CA LYS A 1129 48.34 14.39 -7.77
C LYS A 1129 47.83 15.83 -7.76
N GLU A 1130 47.29 16.25 -8.89
CA GLU A 1130 46.69 17.56 -9.14
C GLU A 1130 45.61 17.40 -10.22
N ARG A 1131 44.58 18.26 -10.18
CA ARG A 1131 43.56 18.36 -11.22
C ARG A 1131 43.70 19.74 -11.85
N ILE A 1132 44.27 19.83 -13.05
CA ILE A 1132 44.43 21.10 -13.80
C ILE A 1132 43.25 21.25 -14.75
N ILE A 1133 42.60 22.41 -14.73
CA ILE A 1133 41.56 22.81 -15.66
C ILE A 1133 41.91 24.17 -16.29
N TRP A 1134 41.57 24.36 -17.57
CA TRP A 1134 41.57 25.68 -18.18
C TRP A 1134 40.14 26.08 -18.59
N ILE A 1135 39.82 27.35 -18.41
CA ILE A 1135 38.50 27.93 -18.60
C ILE A 1135 38.65 29.18 -19.46
N LEU A 1136 37.97 29.21 -20.60
CA LEU A 1136 37.95 30.34 -21.53
C LEU A 1136 36.66 31.13 -21.38
N LEU A 1137 36.80 32.39 -20.97
CA LEU A 1137 35.72 33.36 -20.78
C LEU A 1137 35.72 34.42 -21.87
N GLU A 1138 34.56 35.01 -22.14
CA GLU A 1138 34.33 36.11 -23.09
C GLU A 1138 33.47 37.19 -22.41
N LYS A 1139 33.84 38.47 -22.51
CA LYS A 1139 33.07 39.59 -21.90
C LYS A 1139 32.15 40.25 -22.94
N ASN A 1140 30.85 40.30 -22.61
CA ASN A 1140 29.79 40.77 -23.52
C ASN A 1140 29.99 42.21 -24.03
N GLU A 1141 29.43 42.50 -25.21
CA GLU A 1141 29.63 43.74 -25.95
C GLU A 1141 29.15 44.98 -25.16
N GLY A 1142 30.08 45.89 -24.87
CA GLY A 1142 29.80 47.15 -24.18
C GLY A 1142 31.06 47.82 -23.62
N LYS A 1143 32.00 47.03 -23.09
CA LYS A 1143 33.37 47.45 -22.78
C LYS A 1143 34.37 46.54 -23.50
N LYS A 1144 35.42 47.12 -24.08
CA LYS A 1144 36.62 46.35 -24.42
C LYS A 1144 37.41 46.13 -23.13
N LEU A 1145 37.82 44.90 -22.85
CA LEU A 1145 38.73 44.60 -21.73
C LEU A 1145 40.09 45.27 -21.98
N THR A 1146 40.53 46.11 -21.06
CA THR A 1146 41.90 46.62 -21.04
C THR A 1146 42.76 45.74 -20.13
N LEU A 1147 44.07 45.67 -20.42
CA LEU A 1147 45.03 44.95 -19.58
C LEU A 1147 45.04 45.45 -18.12
N THR A 1148 44.63 46.70 -17.88
CA THR A 1148 44.48 47.31 -16.56
C THR A 1148 43.23 46.89 -15.77
N ASP A 1149 42.23 46.29 -16.43
CA ASP A 1149 41.00 45.79 -15.78
C ASP A 1149 41.14 44.34 -15.33
N VAL A 1150 41.91 43.54 -16.08
CA VAL A 1150 42.14 42.10 -15.86
C VAL A 1150 42.72 41.80 -14.46
N GLY A 1151 43.39 42.76 -13.83
CA GLY A 1151 43.92 42.64 -12.46
C GLY A 1151 43.03 43.23 -11.35
N LYS A 1152 41.78 43.60 -11.64
CA LYS A 1152 40.92 44.38 -10.71
C LYS A 1152 39.47 43.90 -10.60
N GLU A 1153 38.90 43.33 -11.66
CA GLU A 1153 37.53 42.80 -11.67
C GLU A 1153 37.57 41.25 -11.56
N PRO A 1154 36.78 40.62 -10.68
CA PRO A 1154 36.62 39.16 -10.66
C PRO A 1154 35.84 38.70 -11.90
N ALA A 1155 36.36 37.71 -12.61
CA ALA A 1155 35.76 37.16 -13.83
C ALA A 1155 35.01 35.84 -13.57
N LEU A 1156 35.41 35.11 -12.52
CA LEU A 1156 34.88 33.78 -12.22
C LEU A 1156 34.76 33.55 -10.71
N GLU A 1157 33.63 33.02 -10.23
CA GLU A 1157 33.57 32.31 -8.96
C GLU A 1157 33.70 30.81 -9.22
N LEU A 1158 34.62 30.17 -8.49
CA LEU A 1158 34.80 28.72 -8.45
C LEU A 1158 34.59 28.23 -7.02
N ALA A 1159 33.49 27.53 -6.79
CA ALA A 1159 33.32 26.73 -5.58
C ALA A 1159 33.77 25.29 -5.86
N VAL A 1160 34.63 24.74 -5.01
CA VAL A 1160 35.06 23.33 -5.05
C VAL A 1160 34.68 22.69 -3.73
N ALA A 1161 33.75 21.74 -3.76
CA ALA A 1161 33.39 20.90 -2.63
C ALA A 1161 34.00 19.50 -2.81
N THR A 1162 34.52 18.91 -1.73
CA THR A 1162 34.92 17.50 -1.69
C THR A 1162 34.11 16.74 -0.66
N HIS A 1163 33.87 15.45 -0.91
CA HIS A 1163 32.92 14.65 -0.13
C HIS A 1163 33.56 13.33 0.29
N TYR A 1164 33.77 13.18 1.60
CA TYR A 1164 34.20 11.95 2.25
C TYR A 1164 32.94 11.13 2.56
N VAL A 1165 32.63 10.19 1.66
CA VAL A 1165 31.37 9.42 1.69
C VAL A 1165 31.55 7.92 1.97
N HIS A 1166 32.76 7.51 2.36
CA HIS A 1166 33.08 6.15 2.82
C HIS A 1166 34.35 6.14 3.70
N GLY A 1167 34.64 4.99 4.30
CA GLY A 1167 35.82 4.78 5.14
C GLY A 1167 35.76 5.55 6.47
N ALA A 1168 36.87 5.56 7.20
CA ALA A 1168 36.96 6.15 8.53
C ALA A 1168 36.61 7.66 8.58
N ASN A 1169 36.85 8.40 7.49
CA ASN A 1169 36.62 9.84 7.44
C ASN A 1169 35.18 10.24 7.07
N GLN A 1170 34.32 9.27 6.70
CA GLN A 1170 32.91 9.55 6.35
C GLN A 1170 32.13 10.14 7.53
N ASN A 1171 32.42 9.68 8.74
CA ASN A 1171 31.63 9.99 9.93
C ASN A 1171 32.42 10.83 10.92
N SER A 1172 31.73 11.81 11.49
CA SER A 1172 32.17 12.61 12.63
C SER A 1172 31.23 12.33 13.81
N ASP A 1173 31.60 12.74 15.02
CA ASP A 1173 30.78 12.52 16.22
C ASP A 1173 29.33 12.99 16.05
N THR A 1174 29.13 14.15 15.44
CA THR A 1174 27.80 14.70 15.11
C THR A 1174 26.98 13.78 14.20
N LEU A 1175 27.62 13.16 13.20
CA LEU A 1175 26.96 12.22 12.28
C LEU A 1175 26.70 10.86 12.95
N HIS A 1176 27.61 10.38 13.80
CA HIS A 1176 27.36 9.19 14.62
C HIS A 1176 26.19 9.39 15.59
N GLN A 1177 26.12 10.54 16.27
CA GLN A 1177 25.00 10.91 17.12
C GLN A 1177 23.68 11.00 16.34
N LEU A 1178 23.68 11.62 15.15
CA LEU A 1178 22.50 11.72 14.28
C LEU A 1178 22.02 10.34 13.80
N ARG A 1179 22.92 9.47 13.32
CA ARG A 1179 22.60 8.08 12.93
C ARG A 1179 22.01 7.30 14.10
N SER A 1180 22.66 7.33 15.26
CA SER A 1180 22.22 6.62 16.48
C SER A 1180 20.85 7.10 16.96
N LEU A 1181 20.60 8.41 16.91
CA LEU A 1181 19.32 9.00 17.26
C LEU A 1181 18.20 8.55 16.31
N ILE A 1182 18.42 8.65 14.99
CA ILE A 1182 17.44 8.24 13.98
C ILE A 1182 17.16 6.72 14.07
N ALA A 1183 18.16 5.89 14.34
CA ALA A 1183 17.96 4.45 14.59
C ALA A 1183 17.09 4.18 15.84
N ASN A 1184 17.47 4.72 17.00
CA ASN A 1184 16.76 4.49 18.27
C ASN A 1184 15.32 5.04 18.23
N ARG A 1185 15.08 6.18 17.56
CA ARG A 1185 13.73 6.76 17.38
C ARG A 1185 12.87 5.98 16.39
N ARG A 1186 13.46 5.33 15.37
CA ARG A 1186 12.75 4.41 14.45
C ARG A 1186 12.26 3.16 15.17
N GLU A 1187 13.07 2.55 16.03
CA GLU A 1187 12.67 1.34 16.76
C GLU A 1187 11.72 1.63 17.94
N LYS A 1188 11.79 2.81 18.56
CA LYS A 1188 10.96 3.20 19.71
C LYS A 1188 10.10 4.44 19.42
N PRO A 1189 9.10 4.35 18.53
CA PRO A 1189 8.17 5.44 18.28
C PRO A 1189 7.30 5.69 19.53
N HIS A 1190 7.55 6.80 20.23
CA HIS A 1190 6.62 7.28 21.25
C HIS A 1190 5.27 7.61 20.60
N ALA A 1191 4.16 7.30 21.28
CA ALA A 1191 2.79 7.54 20.79
C ALA A 1191 2.37 9.04 20.76
N GLY A 1192 3.33 9.96 20.61
CA GLY A 1192 3.11 11.39 20.45
C GLY A 1192 2.88 11.79 18.99
N VAL A 1193 2.33 12.99 18.79
CA VAL A 1193 2.14 13.57 17.46
C VAL A 1193 3.49 13.68 16.74
N GLY A 1194 3.53 13.27 15.47
CA GLY A 1194 4.74 13.38 14.63
C GLY A 1194 5.74 12.23 14.72
N PHE A 1195 5.42 11.10 15.37
CA PHE A 1195 6.31 9.92 15.43
C PHE A 1195 6.84 9.48 14.04
N TRP A 1196 6.03 9.61 12.99
CA TRP A 1196 6.36 9.28 11.62
C TRP A 1196 7.45 10.18 10.99
N ARG A 1197 7.72 11.37 11.55
CA ARG A 1197 8.81 12.24 11.08
C ARG A 1197 10.19 11.60 11.22
N TRP A 1198 10.34 10.67 12.17
CA TRP A 1198 11.54 9.84 12.38
C TRP A 1198 11.66 8.67 11.40
N GLY A 1199 10.69 8.45 10.51
CA GLY A 1199 10.79 7.50 9.40
C GLY A 1199 11.76 7.97 8.32
N ILE A 1200 13.04 8.08 8.67
CA ILE A 1200 14.14 8.60 7.85
C ILE A 1200 15.14 7.47 7.55
N THR A 1201 15.73 7.45 6.37
CA THR A 1201 17.03 6.81 6.08
C THR A 1201 18.04 7.91 5.76
N LEU A 1202 19.28 7.73 6.21
CA LEU A 1202 20.30 8.78 6.19
C LEU A 1202 21.52 8.34 5.36
N THR A 1203 21.80 9.07 4.29
CA THR A 1203 23.12 9.08 3.64
C THR A 1203 23.91 10.23 4.27
N ALA A 1204 25.08 9.94 4.85
CA ALA A 1204 25.86 10.94 5.56
C ALA A 1204 27.36 10.86 5.27
N GLY A 1205 27.99 12.03 5.22
CA GLY A 1205 29.41 12.18 4.91
C GLY A 1205 30.00 13.46 5.51
N VAL A 1206 31.32 13.57 5.43
CA VAL A 1206 32.07 14.80 5.76
C VAL A 1206 32.37 15.56 4.46
N SER A 1207 32.34 16.88 4.52
CA SER A 1207 32.65 17.72 3.35
C SER A 1207 33.53 18.92 3.71
N GLU A 1208 34.25 19.41 2.71
CA GLU A 1208 34.94 20.69 2.73
C GLU A 1208 34.60 21.41 1.44
N ILE A 1209 34.18 22.67 1.50
CA ILE A 1209 33.91 23.52 0.35
C ILE A 1209 34.73 24.80 0.42
N VAL A 1210 35.55 25.01 -0.60
CA VAL A 1210 36.43 26.16 -0.77
C VAL A 1210 35.93 26.98 -1.95
N VAL A 1211 35.67 28.27 -1.74
CA VAL A 1211 35.17 29.20 -2.77
C VAL A 1211 36.22 30.27 -3.04
N HIS A 1212 36.59 30.47 -4.30
CA HIS A 1212 37.47 31.56 -4.74
C HIS A 1212 36.82 32.38 -5.85
N SER A 1213 36.97 33.70 -5.78
CA SER A 1213 36.79 34.60 -6.93
C SER A 1213 38.14 34.80 -7.64
N PHE A 1214 38.18 34.65 -8.97
CA PHE A 1214 39.36 34.76 -9.82
C PHE A 1214 39.23 35.86 -10.87
#